data_AF-A0A2P9CFN5-F1
#
_entry.id   AF-A0A2P9CFN5-F1
#
_cell.length_a   1.000
_cell.length_b   1.000
_cell.length_c   1.000
_cell.angle_alpha   90.00
_cell.angle_beta   90.00
_cell.angle_gamma   90.00
#
_symmetry.space_group_name_H-M   'P 1'
#
loop_
_entity.id
_entity.type
_entity.pdbx_description
1 polymer ?
#
loop_
_entity_poly.entity_id
_entity_poly.type
_entity_poly.pdbx_seq_one_letter_code
_entity_poly.pdbx_strand_id
1 'polypeptide(L)'
;MVGVNKKKSKKVNLLKDQMFLTKKYVDMNDPIYDSEIEDENCFYTVVNAEEIEYSQKVCDMKNKMFEDVNILSFEEFEKKCDLLIDNFFLSNNIQEFIEDIKSLNVKIYNDYLVLQLIRKSFDKDDESQMNVSCLLNILNITKLITPEQVQRAFEKILLSLDDIKLDCPLCYDIFLKYLRFSILDNIIDKNYIFKLPTAFFDTLGIFNVSENELRENVMKEKELLMKEALHEEEIEEKNDVTNVNEYYADDKNIKDKNNHNINDTTNVNGDTNYNMNDNDNINNSHHVNSNSNNNHNNNNNYYDMYNNNIELADEKKKLKDEIWNDTLLWVLDLNIKKVEDEKKEFKKKSRDFLIDFFNDGDTNEVIEFLNNSNNLFYHEFIRISIIESFSKNNICRKYISYLLDNLCEKYVSKTDIVIAFIRIIGYIDDYEIDFPQAKEMTCKFLLRCIYDDVLYPAFLSDIYKLHIGGVTGMMICNKTQQRINDKSKLNLNNISFIWDEDDTYEKMKLKRKINNTLLEYFYSYIDEEEFYLYVDEFLPLYHDLCNYVVKKIFVLNVDINNNDLNLSYKLVDHLFNKNIISEKNVEGGLREVLNSIKDIMLDIPKYPEDLKKIITHLLTKKYITQQLYDEAQGVITTV
;
A
#
# COMPACT_ATOMS: atom_id res chain seq x y z
N MET A 1 57.46 -41.97 20.64
CA MET A 1 56.01 -41.86 20.41
C MET A 1 55.71 -40.47 19.88
N VAL A 2 55.64 -40.37 18.56
CA VAL A 2 55.22 -39.20 17.80
C VAL A 2 53.73 -39.42 17.49
N GLY A 3 52.87 -38.50 17.92
CA GLY A 3 51.42 -38.54 17.72
C GLY A 3 50.93 -37.16 17.29
N VAL A 4 50.83 -36.98 15.99
CA VAL A 4 50.69 -35.69 15.29
C VAL A 4 49.25 -35.19 15.31
N ASN A 5 49.03 -33.98 15.84
CA ASN A 5 47.77 -33.22 15.71
C ASN A 5 47.65 -32.56 14.32
N LYS A 6 47.53 -33.37 13.25
CA LYS A 6 47.46 -32.92 11.84
C LYS A 6 46.07 -32.47 11.36
N LYS A 7 45.05 -32.40 12.24
CA LYS A 7 43.67 -32.02 11.84
C LYS A 7 43.30 -30.55 12.07
N LYS A 8 44.04 -29.77 12.86
CA LYS A 8 43.75 -28.33 13.06
C LYS A 8 44.40 -27.40 12.02
N SER A 9 45.47 -27.81 11.33
CA SER A 9 46.13 -26.95 10.34
C SER A 9 45.48 -26.95 8.95
N LYS A 10 44.69 -27.97 8.60
CA LYS A 10 44.01 -28.01 7.28
C LYS A 10 42.79 -27.08 7.17
N LYS A 11 42.06 -26.81 8.26
CA LYS A 11 40.92 -25.88 8.25
C LYS A 11 41.35 -24.42 8.23
N VAL A 12 42.48 -24.08 8.86
CA VAL A 12 43.02 -22.71 8.86
C VAL A 12 43.64 -22.36 7.49
N ASN A 13 44.20 -23.35 6.79
CA ASN A 13 44.72 -23.13 5.44
C ASN A 13 43.61 -23.04 4.37
N LEU A 14 42.47 -23.74 4.50
CA LEU A 14 41.35 -23.57 3.56
C LEU A 14 40.72 -22.17 3.63
N LEU A 15 40.62 -21.59 4.83
CA LEU A 15 40.13 -20.22 5.04
C LEU A 15 41.13 -19.16 4.55
N LYS A 16 42.44 -19.41 4.69
CA LYS A 16 43.47 -18.53 4.10
C LYS A 16 43.52 -18.63 2.58
N ASP A 17 43.37 -19.82 2.00
CA ASP A 17 43.39 -20.00 0.55
C ASP A 17 42.09 -19.49 -0.12
N GLN A 18 40.94 -19.52 0.58
CA GLN A 18 39.69 -18.88 0.13
C GLN A 18 39.71 -17.35 0.25
N MET A 19 40.55 -16.78 1.13
CA MET A 19 40.78 -15.33 1.19
C MET A 19 41.79 -14.83 0.13
N PHE A 20 42.53 -15.73 -0.54
CA PHE A 20 43.65 -15.35 -1.43
C PHE A 20 43.65 -15.96 -2.86
N LEU A 21 42.53 -16.50 -3.35
CA LEU A 21 42.33 -16.85 -4.77
C LEU A 21 41.00 -16.23 -5.23
N THR A 22 40.88 -15.32 -6.19
CA THR A 22 41.80 -14.61 -7.08
C THR A 22 41.08 -13.31 -7.43
N LYS A 23 41.67 -12.13 -7.17
CA LYS A 23 41.34 -10.97 -8.01
C LYS A 23 41.72 -11.38 -9.43
N LYS A 24 40.74 -11.65 -10.29
CA LYS A 24 40.99 -11.55 -11.73
C LYS A 24 41.48 -10.13 -11.92
N TYR A 25 42.72 -9.97 -12.39
CA TYR A 25 43.17 -8.69 -12.91
C TYR A 25 42.25 -8.40 -14.11
N VAL A 26 41.25 -7.55 -13.88
CA VAL A 26 40.41 -6.98 -14.92
C VAL A 26 41.26 -5.89 -15.60
N ASP A 27 41.17 -5.85 -16.92
CA ASP A 27 41.96 -4.98 -17.79
C ASP A 27 41.79 -3.52 -17.39
N MET A 28 42.86 -2.90 -16.88
CA MET A 28 42.89 -1.51 -16.41
C MET A 28 42.78 -0.48 -17.55
N ASN A 29 42.65 -0.92 -18.80
CA ASN A 29 42.46 -0.05 -19.97
C ASN A 29 41.02 -0.06 -20.51
N ASP A 30 40.03 -0.55 -19.75
CA ASP A 30 38.63 -0.43 -20.13
C ASP A 30 38.14 1.02 -19.92
N PRO A 31 37.81 1.78 -20.99
CA PRO A 31 37.42 3.18 -20.90
C PRO A 31 36.07 3.43 -20.23
N ILE A 32 35.37 2.37 -19.81
CA ILE A 32 34.02 2.44 -19.20
C ILE A 32 34.05 2.10 -17.69
N TYR A 33 35.19 1.68 -17.13
CA TYR A 33 35.28 1.29 -15.73
C TYR A 33 35.59 2.49 -14.81
N ASP A 34 34.55 3.02 -14.16
CA ASP A 34 34.64 4.04 -13.10
C ASP A 34 34.61 3.36 -11.72
N SER A 35 35.72 3.40 -10.98
CA SER A 35 35.90 2.68 -9.73
C SER A 35 35.36 3.39 -8.47
N GLU A 36 34.57 4.45 -8.62
CA GLU A 36 34.11 5.28 -7.47
C GLU A 36 32.58 5.38 -7.28
N ILE A 37 31.74 4.62 -8.00
CA ILE A 37 30.27 4.85 -7.93
C ILE A 37 29.44 3.69 -7.35
N GLU A 38 29.97 2.49 -7.20
CA GLU A 38 29.16 1.36 -6.76
C GLU A 38 29.85 0.66 -5.58
N ASP A 39 29.41 0.94 -4.34
CA ASP A 39 29.46 -0.06 -3.24
C ASP A 39 28.84 0.39 -1.89
N GLU A 40 28.41 1.64 -1.67
CA GLU A 40 27.81 2.04 -0.36
C GLU A 40 26.26 1.97 -0.28
N ASN A 41 25.55 1.75 -1.40
CA ASN A 41 24.08 1.66 -1.42
C ASN A 41 23.53 0.31 -1.91
N CYS A 42 24.36 -0.74 -1.96
CA CYS A 42 23.85 -2.06 -2.30
C CYS A 42 23.16 -2.69 -1.07
N PHE A 43 21.84 -2.53 -0.98
CA PHE A 43 20.98 -3.40 -0.19
C PHE A 43 20.99 -4.80 -0.80
N TYR A 44 22.09 -5.54 -0.61
CA TYR A 44 22.02 -6.98 -0.74
C TYR A 44 21.09 -7.50 0.34
N THR A 45 20.05 -8.24 -0.06
CA THR A 45 19.46 -9.23 0.84
C THR A 45 20.55 -10.25 1.10
N VAL A 46 21.40 -9.99 2.09
CA VAL A 46 22.21 -11.05 2.69
C VAL A 46 21.19 -11.96 3.34
N VAL A 47 20.80 -12.99 2.59
CA VAL A 47 19.98 -14.07 3.08
C VAL A 47 20.83 -14.77 4.13
N ASN A 48 20.75 -14.29 5.37
CA ASN A 48 21.41 -14.93 6.48
C ASN A 48 20.69 -16.26 6.70
N ALA A 49 21.32 -17.35 6.29
CA ALA A 49 20.75 -18.69 6.37
C ALA A 49 20.28 -19.02 7.79
N GLU A 50 20.96 -18.48 8.81
CA GLU A 50 20.60 -18.63 10.21
C GLU A 50 19.30 -17.88 10.58
N GLU A 51 19.07 -16.70 10.00
CA GLU A 51 17.83 -15.92 10.19
C GLU A 51 16.64 -16.53 9.44
N ILE A 52 16.85 -17.08 8.24
CA ILE A 52 15.83 -17.86 7.55
C ILE A 52 15.49 -19.11 8.34
N GLU A 53 16.49 -19.86 8.81
CA GLU A 53 16.27 -21.07 9.59
C GLU A 53 15.56 -20.76 10.92
N TYR A 54 15.89 -19.64 11.56
CA TYR A 54 15.18 -19.16 12.74
C TYR A 54 13.74 -18.75 12.41
N SER A 55 13.52 -17.97 11.35
CA SER A 55 12.19 -17.55 10.91
C SER A 55 11.31 -18.76 10.55
N GLN A 56 11.87 -19.75 9.85
CA GLN A 56 11.22 -21.03 9.57
C GLN A 56 10.87 -21.79 10.85
N LYS A 57 11.80 -21.91 11.80
CA LYS A 57 11.51 -22.54 13.11
C LYS A 57 10.42 -21.82 13.90
N VAL A 58 10.42 -20.48 13.88
CA VAL A 58 9.38 -19.67 14.54
C VAL A 58 8.04 -19.84 13.83
N CYS A 59 8.03 -19.92 12.50
CA CYS A 59 6.82 -20.20 11.71
C CYS A 59 6.28 -21.60 12.03
N ASP A 60 7.15 -22.61 12.08
CA ASP A 60 6.79 -23.99 12.44
C ASP A 60 6.25 -24.08 13.88
N MET A 61 6.82 -23.33 14.82
CA MET A 61 6.34 -23.26 16.20
C MET A 61 5.00 -22.53 16.30
N LYS A 62 4.82 -21.43 15.56
CA LYS A 62 3.53 -20.73 15.46
C LYS A 62 2.47 -21.66 14.89
N ASN A 63 2.76 -22.34 13.79
CA ASN A 63 1.84 -23.27 13.15
C ASN A 63 1.44 -24.40 14.10
N LYS A 64 2.39 -24.99 14.83
CA LYS A 64 2.08 -25.96 15.90
C LYS A 64 1.23 -25.39 17.04
N MET A 65 1.51 -24.15 17.47
CA MET A 65 0.66 -23.49 18.47
C MET A 65 -0.74 -23.21 17.94
N PHE A 66 -0.89 -22.88 16.65
CA PHE A 66 -2.18 -22.68 16.02
C PHE A 66 -2.95 -23.99 15.84
N GLU A 67 -2.26 -25.10 15.53
CA GLU A 67 -2.79 -26.47 15.57
C GLU A 67 -3.30 -26.82 16.99
N ASP A 68 -2.53 -26.50 18.04
CA ASP A 68 -2.90 -26.75 19.44
C ASP A 68 -4.10 -25.91 19.93
N VAL A 69 -4.39 -24.78 19.26
CA VAL A 69 -5.50 -23.85 19.57
C VAL A 69 -6.66 -23.96 18.56
N ASN A 70 -6.58 -24.87 17.59
CA ASN A 70 -7.59 -25.03 16.52
C ASN A 70 -7.81 -23.74 15.68
N ILE A 71 -6.79 -22.91 15.53
CA ILE A 71 -6.82 -21.70 14.69
C ILE A 71 -6.19 -22.06 13.34
N LEU A 72 -6.93 -21.90 12.24
CA LEU A 72 -6.43 -22.16 10.89
C LEU A 72 -5.25 -21.21 10.57
N SER A 73 -4.13 -21.73 10.05
CA SER A 73 -3.03 -20.86 9.59
C SER A 73 -3.43 -20.08 8.34
N PHE A 74 -2.70 -19.02 8.01
CA PHE A 74 -2.97 -18.26 6.79
C PHE A 74 -2.72 -19.11 5.54
N GLU A 75 -1.63 -19.88 5.48
CA GLU A 75 -1.30 -20.74 4.33
C GLU A 75 -2.34 -21.85 4.12
N GLU A 76 -2.91 -22.38 5.20
CA GLU A 76 -4.03 -23.33 5.13
C GLU A 76 -5.32 -22.65 4.67
N PHE A 77 -5.56 -21.42 5.12
CA PHE A 77 -6.69 -20.62 4.66
C PHE A 77 -6.58 -20.32 3.17
N GLU A 78 -5.41 -19.93 2.64
CA GLU A 78 -5.22 -19.66 1.21
C GLU A 78 -5.64 -20.86 0.36
N LYS A 79 -5.19 -22.06 0.71
CA LYS A 79 -5.56 -23.30 -0.01
C LYS A 79 -7.05 -23.61 0.05
N LYS A 80 -7.66 -23.45 1.22
CA LYS A 80 -9.11 -23.69 1.39
C LYS A 80 -9.94 -22.62 0.68
N CYS A 81 -9.47 -21.37 0.71
CA CYS A 81 -10.06 -20.23 0.02
C CYS A 81 -10.08 -20.45 -1.49
N ASP A 82 -8.97 -20.92 -2.08
CA ASP A 82 -8.90 -21.20 -3.51
C ASP A 82 -9.91 -22.28 -3.93
N LEU A 83 -9.97 -23.39 -3.20
CA LEU A 83 -10.94 -24.47 -3.47
C LEU A 83 -12.39 -23.99 -3.34
N LEU A 84 -12.67 -23.18 -2.33
CA LEU A 84 -13.99 -22.62 -2.05
C LEU A 84 -14.46 -21.68 -3.17
N ILE A 85 -13.56 -20.83 -3.68
CA ILE A 85 -13.84 -19.96 -4.83
C ILE A 85 -13.99 -20.77 -6.13
N ASP A 86 -13.15 -21.78 -6.35
CA ASP A 86 -13.25 -22.60 -7.57
C ASP A 86 -14.57 -23.39 -7.59
N ASN A 87 -15.01 -23.94 -6.45
CA ASN A 87 -16.31 -24.60 -6.30
C ASN A 87 -17.47 -23.63 -6.52
N PHE A 88 -17.35 -22.37 -6.06
CA PHE A 88 -18.36 -21.35 -6.32
C PHE A 88 -18.55 -21.10 -7.80
N PHE A 89 -17.47 -20.90 -8.56
CA PHE A 89 -17.57 -20.69 -10.01
C PHE A 89 -18.06 -21.92 -10.79
N LEU A 90 -17.96 -23.12 -10.22
CA LEU A 90 -18.51 -24.34 -10.83
C LEU A 90 -20.00 -24.56 -10.52
N SER A 91 -20.44 -24.20 -9.31
CA SER A 91 -21.79 -24.48 -8.81
C SER A 91 -22.74 -23.29 -8.88
N ASN A 92 -22.21 -22.07 -8.88
CA ASN A 92 -22.93 -20.80 -8.64
C ASN A 92 -23.81 -20.82 -7.38
N ASN A 93 -23.47 -21.67 -6.39
CA ASN A 93 -24.26 -21.85 -5.18
C ASN A 93 -23.80 -20.93 -4.04
N ILE A 94 -24.46 -19.77 -3.91
CA ILE A 94 -24.18 -18.78 -2.86
C ILE A 94 -24.40 -19.35 -1.45
N GLN A 95 -25.40 -20.20 -1.26
CA GLN A 95 -25.74 -20.72 0.07
C GLN A 95 -24.67 -21.69 0.57
N GLU A 96 -24.20 -22.59 -0.29
CA GLU A 96 -23.10 -23.52 0.02
C GLU A 96 -21.82 -22.75 0.36
N PHE A 97 -21.48 -21.73 -0.43
CA PHE A 97 -20.33 -20.86 -0.17
C PHE A 97 -20.38 -20.19 1.21
N ILE A 98 -21.56 -19.71 1.61
CA ILE A 98 -21.77 -19.08 2.92
C ILE A 98 -21.56 -20.07 4.06
N GLU A 99 -22.10 -21.29 3.93
CA GLU A 99 -21.93 -22.33 4.95
C GLU A 99 -20.48 -22.79 5.03
N ASP A 100 -19.79 -22.91 3.90
CA ASP A 100 -18.36 -23.25 3.85
C ASP A 100 -17.51 -22.17 4.54
N ILE A 101 -17.75 -20.88 4.29
CA ILE A 101 -17.04 -19.79 4.99
C ILE A 101 -17.31 -19.80 6.49
N LYS A 102 -18.56 -20.04 6.90
CA LYS A 102 -18.90 -20.16 8.33
C LYS A 102 -18.16 -21.34 8.97
N SER A 103 -18.00 -22.44 8.24
CA SER A 103 -17.26 -23.62 8.71
C SER A 103 -15.76 -23.35 8.91
N LEU A 104 -15.16 -22.47 8.09
CA LEU A 104 -13.77 -22.04 8.25
C LEU A 104 -13.57 -21.22 9.53
N ASN A 105 -14.58 -20.43 9.95
CA ASN A 105 -14.59 -19.64 11.19
C ASN A 105 -13.38 -18.71 11.39
N VAL A 106 -12.78 -18.18 10.30
CA VAL A 106 -11.58 -17.31 10.38
C VAL A 106 -11.81 -15.98 9.67
N LYS A 107 -12.54 -15.07 10.33
CA LYS A 107 -12.89 -13.77 9.74
C LYS A 107 -11.70 -12.86 9.43
N ILE A 108 -10.58 -13.02 10.13
CA ILE A 108 -9.40 -12.17 9.99
C ILE A 108 -8.73 -12.27 8.60
N TYR A 109 -9.02 -13.33 7.83
CA TYR A 109 -8.47 -13.53 6.49
C TYR A 109 -9.47 -13.23 5.37
N ASN A 110 -10.67 -12.72 5.71
CA ASN A 110 -11.72 -12.53 4.71
C ASN A 110 -11.46 -11.38 3.73
N ASP A 111 -10.54 -10.46 4.01
CA ASP A 111 -10.04 -9.51 3.01
C ASP A 111 -9.27 -10.20 1.88
N TYR A 112 -8.50 -11.24 2.19
CA TYR A 112 -7.86 -12.09 1.18
C TYR A 112 -8.90 -12.85 0.35
N LEU A 113 -9.93 -13.41 1.00
CA LEU A 113 -11.04 -14.07 0.29
C LEU A 113 -11.71 -13.11 -0.71
N VAL A 114 -12.06 -11.89 -0.28
CA VAL A 114 -12.67 -10.88 -1.16
C VAL A 114 -11.73 -10.54 -2.31
N LEU A 115 -10.44 -10.32 -2.03
CA LEU A 115 -9.42 -10.08 -3.05
C LEU A 115 -9.41 -11.19 -4.11
N GLN A 116 -9.34 -12.46 -3.69
CA GLN A 116 -9.25 -13.58 -4.61
C GLN A 116 -10.56 -13.82 -5.37
N LEU A 117 -11.71 -13.62 -4.72
CA LEU A 117 -13.01 -13.76 -5.35
C LEU A 117 -13.16 -12.78 -6.53
N ILE A 118 -12.85 -11.51 -6.30
CA ILE A 118 -12.91 -10.49 -7.36
C ILE A 118 -11.82 -10.78 -8.40
N ARG A 119 -10.57 -11.04 -7.99
CA ARG A 119 -9.45 -11.28 -8.92
C ARG A 119 -9.70 -12.47 -9.86
N LYS A 120 -10.15 -13.61 -9.35
CA LYS A 120 -10.46 -14.80 -10.16
C LYS A 120 -11.66 -14.58 -11.10
N SER A 121 -12.50 -13.59 -10.85
CA SER A 121 -13.65 -13.27 -11.70
C SER A 121 -13.28 -12.49 -12.98
N PHE A 122 -12.10 -11.86 -13.05
CA PHE A 122 -11.70 -11.05 -14.22
C PHE A 122 -11.60 -11.88 -15.50
N ASP A 123 -11.28 -13.16 -15.39
CA ASP A 123 -11.18 -14.11 -16.51
C ASP A 123 -12.48 -14.91 -16.71
N LYS A 124 -13.56 -14.54 -16.01
CA LYS A 124 -14.87 -15.19 -16.10
C LYS A 124 -15.84 -14.34 -16.91
N ASP A 125 -16.92 -14.97 -17.33
CA ASP A 125 -18.03 -14.34 -18.04
C ASP A 125 -18.79 -13.32 -17.15
N ASP A 126 -19.56 -12.45 -17.79
CA ASP A 126 -20.28 -11.36 -17.12
C ASP A 126 -21.32 -11.87 -16.08
N GLU A 127 -21.90 -13.06 -16.28
CA GLU A 127 -22.85 -13.67 -15.32
C GLU A 127 -22.11 -14.11 -14.04
N SER A 128 -20.95 -14.76 -14.19
CA SER A 128 -20.06 -15.08 -13.07
C SER A 128 -19.62 -13.82 -12.29
N GLN A 129 -19.32 -12.72 -12.98
CA GLN A 129 -18.94 -11.44 -12.35
C GLN A 129 -20.13 -10.82 -11.58
N MET A 130 -21.34 -10.91 -12.14
CA MET A 130 -22.56 -10.48 -11.44
C MET A 130 -22.82 -11.31 -10.19
N ASN A 131 -22.65 -12.64 -10.27
CA ASN A 131 -22.80 -13.54 -9.13
C ASN A 131 -21.82 -13.20 -8.01
N VAL A 132 -20.58 -12.82 -8.33
CA VAL A 132 -19.61 -12.32 -7.34
C VAL A 132 -20.09 -11.03 -6.68
N SER A 133 -20.65 -10.08 -7.44
CA SER A 133 -21.20 -8.84 -6.89
C SER A 133 -22.35 -9.12 -5.91
N CYS A 134 -23.30 -9.97 -6.30
CA CYS A 134 -24.39 -10.43 -5.44
C CYS A 134 -23.86 -11.13 -4.18
N LEU A 135 -22.86 -11.99 -4.33
CA LEU A 135 -22.24 -12.70 -3.22
C LEU A 135 -21.59 -11.73 -2.22
N LEU A 136 -20.84 -10.72 -2.68
CA LEU A 136 -20.24 -9.70 -1.81
C LEU A 136 -21.30 -8.98 -0.97
N ASN A 137 -22.43 -8.61 -1.57
CA ASN A 137 -23.55 -8.00 -0.86
C ASN A 137 -24.09 -8.93 0.24
N ILE A 138 -24.37 -10.20 -0.10
CA ILE A 138 -24.90 -11.18 0.85
C ILE A 138 -23.89 -11.45 1.99
N LEU A 139 -22.59 -11.54 1.68
CA LEU A 139 -21.53 -11.69 2.69
C LEU A 139 -21.47 -10.49 3.65
N ASN A 140 -21.70 -9.27 3.15
CA ASN A 140 -21.74 -8.04 3.96
C ASN A 140 -23.01 -7.98 4.83
N ILE A 141 -24.17 -8.34 4.29
CA ILE A 141 -25.43 -8.43 5.03
C ILE A 141 -25.33 -9.47 6.15
N THR A 142 -24.75 -10.64 5.86
CA THR A 142 -24.54 -11.74 6.83
C THR A 142 -23.39 -11.47 7.81
N LYS A 143 -22.70 -10.32 7.70
CA LYS A 143 -21.57 -9.93 8.57
C LYS A 143 -20.43 -10.95 8.57
N LEU A 144 -20.23 -11.63 7.43
CA LEU A 144 -19.09 -12.49 7.18
C LEU A 144 -17.88 -11.66 6.73
N ILE A 145 -18.10 -10.60 5.95
CA ILE A 145 -17.08 -9.62 5.57
C ILE A 145 -17.41 -8.25 6.16
N THR A 146 -16.39 -7.39 6.31
CA THR A 146 -16.58 -5.99 6.72
C THR A 146 -16.27 -5.02 5.58
N PRO A 147 -16.86 -3.80 5.57
CA PRO A 147 -16.53 -2.76 4.60
C PRO A 147 -15.02 -2.47 4.48
N GLU A 148 -14.30 -2.49 5.61
CA GLU A 148 -12.86 -2.23 5.65
C GLU A 148 -12.07 -3.34 4.95
N GLN A 149 -12.53 -4.60 5.06
CA GLN A 149 -11.92 -5.73 4.35
C GLN A 149 -12.11 -5.61 2.85
N VAL A 150 -13.32 -5.23 2.41
CA VAL A 150 -13.61 -4.98 1.00
C VAL A 150 -12.77 -3.82 0.48
N GLN A 151 -12.68 -2.71 1.23
CA GLN A 151 -11.86 -1.56 0.83
C GLN A 151 -10.37 -1.92 0.68
N ARG A 152 -9.80 -2.73 1.58
CA ARG A 152 -8.40 -3.18 1.45
C ARG A 152 -8.20 -4.09 0.24
N ALA A 153 -9.15 -4.99 -0.04
CA ALA A 153 -9.13 -5.81 -1.25
C ALA A 153 -9.17 -4.94 -2.51
N PHE A 154 -10.03 -3.92 -2.54
CA PHE A 154 -10.12 -2.96 -3.64
C PHE A 154 -8.81 -2.17 -3.83
N GLU A 155 -8.19 -1.65 -2.77
CA GLU A 155 -6.89 -0.98 -2.88
C GLU A 155 -5.80 -1.94 -3.38
N LYS A 156 -5.79 -3.21 -2.95
CA LYS A 156 -4.84 -4.19 -3.48
C LYS A 156 -5.09 -4.48 -4.96
N ILE A 157 -6.33 -4.64 -5.40
CA ILE A 157 -6.66 -4.84 -6.82
C ILE A 157 -6.24 -3.61 -7.63
N LEU A 158 -6.57 -2.41 -7.15
CA LEU A 158 -6.21 -1.14 -7.77
C LEU A 158 -4.69 -1.02 -8.01
N LEU A 159 -3.87 -1.37 -7.00
CA LEU A 159 -2.40 -1.39 -7.12
C LEU A 159 -1.88 -2.45 -8.10
N SER A 160 -2.71 -3.43 -8.47
CA SER A 160 -2.34 -4.55 -9.34
C SER A 160 -3.00 -4.45 -10.73
N LEU A 161 -3.77 -3.40 -11.03
CA LEU A 161 -4.56 -3.31 -12.26
C LEU A 161 -3.69 -3.29 -13.52
N ASP A 162 -2.54 -2.62 -13.49
CA ASP A 162 -1.62 -2.59 -14.63
C ASP A 162 -1.06 -3.98 -14.95
N ASP A 163 -0.79 -4.80 -13.92
CA ASP A 163 -0.37 -6.20 -14.10
C ASP A 163 -1.54 -7.05 -14.61
N ILE A 164 -2.74 -6.91 -14.01
CA ILE A 164 -3.95 -7.65 -14.42
C ILE A 164 -4.32 -7.30 -15.86
N LYS A 165 -4.06 -6.07 -16.32
CA LYS A 165 -4.34 -5.62 -17.70
C LYS A 165 -3.61 -6.44 -18.75
N LEU A 166 -2.46 -7.03 -18.41
CA LEU A 166 -1.71 -7.89 -19.32
C LEU A 166 -2.49 -9.16 -19.68
N ASP A 167 -3.25 -9.70 -18.73
CA ASP A 167 -4.07 -10.90 -18.90
C ASP A 167 -5.51 -10.55 -19.31
N CYS A 168 -6.08 -9.48 -18.74
CA CYS A 168 -7.45 -9.02 -18.96
C CYS A 168 -7.48 -7.52 -19.36
N PRO A 169 -7.56 -7.19 -20.66
CA PRO A 169 -7.54 -5.80 -21.14
C PRO A 169 -8.68 -4.92 -20.62
N LEU A 170 -9.82 -5.53 -20.25
CA LEU A 170 -11.03 -4.86 -19.73
C LEU A 170 -11.05 -4.75 -18.20
N CYS A 171 -9.93 -5.00 -17.52
CA CYS A 171 -9.88 -5.04 -16.07
C CYS A 171 -10.32 -3.71 -15.39
N TYR A 172 -10.02 -2.56 -15.98
CA TYR A 172 -10.46 -1.26 -15.43
C TYR A 172 -11.98 -1.13 -15.47
N ASP A 173 -12.61 -1.57 -16.56
CA ASP A 173 -14.07 -1.56 -16.74
C ASP A 173 -14.75 -2.48 -15.73
N ILE A 174 -14.22 -3.70 -15.57
CA ILE A 174 -14.71 -4.70 -14.62
C ILE A 174 -14.56 -4.18 -13.19
N PHE A 175 -13.41 -3.62 -12.83
CA PHE A 175 -13.17 -3.03 -11.51
C PHE A 175 -14.15 -1.88 -11.22
N LEU A 176 -14.40 -1.00 -12.21
CA LEU A 176 -15.35 0.09 -12.06
C LEU A 176 -16.79 -0.40 -11.87
N LYS A 177 -17.20 -1.47 -12.57
CA LYS A 177 -18.50 -2.14 -12.35
C LYS A 177 -18.61 -2.67 -10.91
N TYR A 178 -17.60 -3.39 -10.44
CA TYR A 178 -17.56 -3.87 -9.05
C TYR A 178 -17.64 -2.73 -8.03
N LEU A 179 -16.94 -1.63 -8.30
CA LEU A 179 -17.00 -0.45 -7.45
C LEU A 179 -18.41 0.16 -7.42
N ARG A 180 -19.03 0.32 -8.59
CA ARG A 180 -20.40 0.82 -8.70
C ARG A 180 -21.38 -0.04 -7.90
N PHE A 181 -21.37 -1.35 -8.11
CA PHE A 181 -22.27 -2.26 -7.41
C PHE A 181 -22.01 -2.26 -5.89
N SER A 182 -20.74 -2.27 -5.48
CA SER A 182 -20.39 -2.20 -4.06
C SER A 182 -20.82 -0.89 -3.38
N ILE A 183 -20.86 0.22 -4.12
CA ILE A 183 -21.40 1.50 -3.63
C ILE A 183 -22.94 1.46 -3.57
N LEU A 184 -23.61 0.93 -4.61
CA LEU A 184 -25.07 0.78 -4.63
C LEU A 184 -25.57 -0.10 -3.48
N ASP A 185 -24.84 -1.17 -3.18
CA ASP A 185 -25.12 -2.09 -2.09
C ASP A 185 -24.66 -1.57 -0.71
N ASN A 186 -24.13 -0.35 -0.64
CA ASN A 186 -23.60 0.29 0.58
C ASN A 186 -22.54 -0.56 1.29
N ILE A 187 -21.77 -1.35 0.53
CA ILE A 187 -20.61 -2.10 1.02
C ILE A 187 -19.41 -1.16 1.17
N ILE A 188 -19.20 -0.28 0.18
CA ILE A 188 -18.13 0.72 0.16
C ILE A 188 -18.74 2.12 0.26
N ASP A 189 -18.07 3.03 0.97
CA ASP A 189 -18.48 4.43 1.04
C ASP A 189 -18.49 5.09 -0.34
N LYS A 190 -19.57 5.83 -0.62
CA LYS A 190 -19.76 6.52 -1.92
C LYS A 190 -18.61 7.44 -2.31
N ASN A 191 -17.85 7.95 -1.34
CA ASN A 191 -16.75 8.87 -1.61
C ASN A 191 -15.47 8.17 -2.05
N TYR A 192 -15.40 6.83 -1.94
CA TYR A 192 -14.22 6.06 -2.31
C TYR A 192 -13.82 6.25 -3.77
N ILE A 193 -14.79 6.42 -4.69
CA ILE A 193 -14.51 6.69 -6.11
C ILE A 193 -13.65 7.94 -6.31
N PHE A 194 -13.86 9.00 -5.52
CA PHE A 194 -13.07 10.24 -5.60
C PHE A 194 -11.65 10.06 -5.03
N LYS A 195 -11.42 8.98 -4.28
CA LYS A 195 -10.09 8.63 -3.76
C LYS A 195 -9.26 7.87 -4.79
N LEU A 196 -9.82 7.38 -5.89
CA LEU A 196 -9.06 6.66 -6.91
C LEU A 196 -7.90 7.49 -7.49
N PRO A 197 -6.79 6.87 -7.92
CA PRO A 197 -5.68 7.56 -8.56
C PRO A 197 -6.14 8.26 -9.85
N THR A 198 -5.60 9.45 -10.10
CA THR A 198 -5.93 10.25 -11.29
C THR A 198 -5.72 9.50 -12.61
N ALA A 199 -4.65 8.70 -12.69
CA ALA A 199 -4.32 7.89 -13.86
C ALA A 199 -5.38 6.80 -14.17
N PHE A 200 -6.22 6.42 -13.20
CA PHE A 200 -7.26 5.41 -13.38
C PHE A 200 -8.29 5.85 -14.44
N PHE A 201 -8.82 7.07 -14.32
CA PHE A 201 -9.81 7.61 -15.25
C PHE A 201 -9.22 7.99 -16.61
N ASP A 202 -7.94 8.41 -16.63
CA ASP A 202 -7.20 8.66 -17.87
C ASP A 202 -7.05 7.35 -18.68
N THR A 203 -6.75 6.23 -18.01
CA THR A 203 -6.60 4.90 -18.64
C THR A 203 -7.92 4.37 -19.18
N LEU A 204 -9.03 4.62 -18.48
CA LEU A 204 -10.38 4.28 -18.93
C LEU A 204 -10.88 5.12 -20.11
N GLY A 205 -10.21 6.24 -20.43
CA GLY A 205 -10.63 7.12 -21.53
C GLY A 205 -11.98 7.80 -21.30
N ILE A 206 -12.48 7.86 -20.06
CA ILE A 206 -13.81 8.41 -19.72
C ILE A 206 -13.96 9.86 -20.19
N PHE A 207 -12.88 10.64 -20.19
CA PHE A 207 -12.92 12.05 -20.61
C PHE A 207 -13.09 12.26 -22.12
N ASN A 208 -13.01 11.19 -22.92
CA ASN A 208 -13.26 11.21 -24.36
C ASN A 208 -14.72 10.85 -24.71
N VAL A 209 -15.52 10.43 -23.72
CA VAL A 209 -16.91 10.02 -23.93
C VAL A 209 -17.82 11.25 -24.05
N SER A 210 -18.57 11.34 -25.14
CA SER A 210 -19.58 12.38 -25.35
C SER A 210 -20.81 12.09 -24.48
N GLU A 211 -21.02 12.89 -23.44
CA GLU A 211 -22.16 12.72 -22.51
C GLU A 211 -23.51 12.76 -23.26
N ASN A 212 -23.66 13.65 -24.24
CA ASN A 212 -24.89 13.78 -25.01
C ASN A 212 -25.15 12.53 -25.86
N GLU A 213 -24.11 11.98 -26.49
CA GLU A 213 -24.23 10.79 -27.34
C GLU A 213 -24.52 9.55 -26.48
N LEU A 214 -23.90 9.43 -25.31
CA LEU A 214 -24.15 8.33 -24.38
C LEU A 214 -25.59 8.38 -23.82
N ARG A 215 -26.07 9.56 -23.41
CA ARG A 215 -27.45 9.76 -22.95
C ARG A 215 -28.46 9.47 -24.05
N GLU A 216 -28.21 9.89 -25.28
CA GLU A 216 -29.07 9.57 -26.42
C GLU A 216 -29.11 8.07 -26.72
N ASN A 217 -27.98 7.37 -26.66
CA ASN A 217 -27.91 5.93 -26.91
C ASN A 217 -28.67 5.14 -25.84
N VAL A 218 -28.48 5.48 -24.56
CA VAL A 218 -29.22 4.83 -23.46
C VAL A 218 -30.72 5.12 -23.52
N MET A 219 -31.12 6.34 -23.92
CA MET A 219 -32.55 6.64 -24.12
C MET A 219 -33.13 5.87 -25.30
N LYS A 220 -32.40 5.73 -26.41
CA LYS A 220 -32.83 4.91 -27.56
C LYS A 220 -32.94 3.43 -27.20
N GLU A 221 -32.00 2.90 -26.42
CA GLU A 221 -32.02 1.52 -25.91
C GLU A 221 -33.21 1.29 -24.97
N LYS A 222 -33.43 2.19 -23.98
CA LYS A 222 -34.58 2.11 -23.07
C LYS A 222 -35.93 2.26 -23.79
N GLU A 223 -36.02 3.12 -24.80
CA GLU A 223 -37.20 3.23 -25.66
C GLU A 223 -37.43 1.96 -26.51
N LEU A 224 -36.36 1.30 -26.96
CA LEU A 224 -36.45 0.04 -27.71
C LEU A 224 -36.96 -1.08 -26.79
N LEU A 225 -36.38 -1.22 -25.59
CA LEU A 225 -36.80 -2.19 -24.58
C LEU A 225 -38.25 -1.96 -24.13
N MET A 226 -38.66 -0.70 -23.97
CA MET A 226 -40.05 -0.36 -23.63
C MET A 226 -41.01 -0.69 -24.78
N LYS A 227 -40.58 -0.56 -26.04
CA LYS A 227 -41.38 -0.98 -27.20
C LYS A 227 -41.42 -2.50 -27.36
N GLU A 228 -40.33 -3.21 -27.06
CA GLU A 228 -40.27 -4.68 -27.05
C GLU A 228 -41.18 -5.25 -25.94
N ALA A 229 -41.13 -4.69 -24.72
CA ALA A 229 -42.00 -5.08 -23.61
C ALA A 229 -43.49 -4.80 -23.87
N LEU A 230 -43.83 -3.66 -24.49
CA LEU A 230 -45.20 -3.38 -24.93
C LEU A 230 -45.66 -4.33 -26.05
N HIS A 231 -44.74 -4.80 -26.90
CA HIS A 231 -45.05 -5.79 -27.93
C HIS A 231 -45.28 -7.18 -27.33
N GLU A 232 -44.53 -7.58 -26.30
CA GLU A 232 -44.76 -8.82 -25.55
C GLU A 232 -46.07 -8.78 -24.75
N GLU A 233 -46.39 -7.66 -24.08
CA GLU A 233 -47.69 -7.46 -23.41
C GLU A 233 -48.86 -7.48 -24.41
N GLU A 234 -48.71 -6.89 -25.61
CA GLU A 234 -49.71 -6.99 -26.68
C GLU A 234 -49.86 -8.40 -27.26
N ILE A 235 -48.80 -9.23 -27.21
CA ILE A 235 -48.83 -10.63 -27.64
C ILE A 235 -49.47 -11.49 -26.54
N GLU A 236 -49.20 -11.23 -25.26
CA GLU A 236 -49.89 -11.87 -24.13
C GLU A 236 -51.38 -11.48 -24.10
N GLU A 237 -51.75 -10.21 -24.32
CA GLU A 237 -53.15 -9.80 -24.46
C GLU A 237 -53.83 -10.41 -25.71
N LYS A 238 -53.11 -10.59 -26.83
CA LYS A 238 -53.66 -11.28 -28.01
C LYS A 238 -53.77 -12.81 -27.82
N ASN A 239 -52.89 -13.40 -27.02
CA ASN A 239 -52.94 -14.82 -26.64
C ASN A 239 -54.06 -15.07 -25.62
N ASP A 240 -54.34 -14.12 -24.73
CA ASP A 240 -55.52 -14.16 -23.85
C ASP A 240 -56.83 -13.89 -24.62
N VAL A 241 -56.81 -13.07 -25.68
CA VAL A 241 -57.97 -12.88 -26.57
C VAL A 241 -58.21 -14.09 -27.50
N THR A 242 -57.19 -14.91 -27.78
CA THR A 242 -57.37 -16.18 -28.51
C THR A 242 -57.69 -17.38 -27.61
N ASN A 243 -57.39 -17.34 -26.31
CA ASN A 243 -57.79 -18.38 -25.34
C ASN A 243 -59.18 -18.19 -24.70
N VAL A 244 -59.91 -17.12 -25.03
CA VAL A 244 -61.33 -16.95 -24.61
C VAL A 244 -62.33 -17.47 -25.67
N ASN A 245 -61.88 -17.89 -26.85
CA ASN A 245 -62.76 -18.37 -27.94
C ASN A 245 -62.92 -19.89 -28.08
N GLU A 246 -62.48 -20.71 -27.12
CA GLU A 246 -62.76 -22.17 -27.11
C GLU A 246 -63.49 -22.71 -25.87
N TYR A 247 -63.95 -21.84 -24.96
CA TYR A 247 -64.78 -22.25 -23.83
C TYR A 247 -65.92 -21.25 -23.63
N TYR A 248 -66.99 -21.33 -24.43
CA TYR A 248 -68.39 -21.04 -24.07
C TYR A 248 -69.27 -21.21 -25.33
N ALA A 249 -69.46 -22.45 -25.76
CA ALA A 249 -70.59 -22.83 -26.59
C ALA A 249 -71.23 -24.07 -25.95
N ASP A 250 -71.93 -23.86 -24.83
CA ASP A 250 -73.22 -24.50 -24.55
C ASP A 250 -73.77 -23.99 -23.19
N ASP A 251 -75.09 -23.84 -23.16
CA ASP A 251 -75.98 -23.49 -22.02
C ASP A 251 -76.20 -22.01 -21.65
N LYS A 252 -77.21 -21.40 -22.32
CA LYS A 252 -78.52 -21.08 -21.72
C LYS A 252 -79.39 -20.25 -22.66
N ASN A 253 -80.50 -20.83 -23.14
CA ASN A 253 -81.78 -20.12 -23.18
C ASN A 253 -82.97 -21.10 -23.25
N ILE A 254 -83.64 -21.26 -22.10
CA ILE A 254 -85.01 -21.76 -22.02
C ILE A 254 -85.94 -20.54 -22.08
N LYS A 255 -86.76 -20.47 -23.13
CA LYS A 255 -88.22 -20.19 -23.12
C LYS A 255 -88.72 -20.03 -24.56
N ASP A 256 -89.32 -21.09 -25.12
CA ASP A 256 -90.76 -21.09 -25.41
C ASP A 256 -91.22 -22.40 -26.07
N LYS A 257 -92.23 -23.00 -25.42
CA LYS A 257 -93.39 -23.74 -25.97
C LYS A 257 -93.20 -24.94 -26.93
N ASN A 258 -93.64 -26.08 -26.36
CA ASN A 258 -94.60 -27.04 -26.90
C ASN A 258 -94.11 -28.30 -27.64
N ASN A 259 -94.50 -29.42 -26.99
CA ASN A 259 -95.04 -30.68 -27.52
C ASN A 259 -94.12 -31.86 -27.88
N HIS A 260 -94.29 -32.88 -27.02
CA HIS A 260 -94.59 -34.30 -27.31
C HIS A 260 -93.43 -35.30 -27.48
N ASN A 261 -93.43 -36.24 -26.52
CA ASN A 261 -93.31 -37.70 -26.65
C ASN A 261 -92.00 -38.26 -27.25
N ILE A 262 -91.43 -39.42 -26.89
CA ILE A 262 -91.65 -40.56 -25.99
C ILE A 262 -90.40 -41.45 -26.26
N ASN A 263 -89.77 -42.04 -25.23
CA ASN A 263 -88.98 -43.30 -25.24
C ASN A 263 -87.71 -43.40 -26.14
N ASP A 264 -86.68 -44.24 -25.92
CA ASP A 264 -86.36 -45.29 -24.95
C ASP A 264 -84.85 -45.66 -25.13
N THR A 265 -84.20 -46.05 -24.03
CA THR A 265 -83.24 -47.17 -23.87
C THR A 265 -81.83 -47.23 -24.56
N THR A 266 -80.82 -47.52 -23.69
CA THR A 266 -79.78 -48.60 -23.79
C THR A 266 -78.69 -48.52 -24.86
N ASN A 267 -77.44 -48.99 -24.72
CA ASN A 267 -76.55 -49.49 -23.66
C ASN A 267 -75.24 -49.89 -24.42
N VAL A 268 -74.09 -49.91 -23.71
CA VAL A 268 -72.99 -50.91 -23.84
C VAL A 268 -71.93 -50.80 -24.98
N ASN A 269 -70.71 -50.52 -24.51
CA ASN A 269 -69.39 -51.17 -24.70
C ASN A 269 -68.87 -51.67 -26.06
N GLY A 270 -67.55 -51.49 -26.25
CA GLY A 270 -66.67 -52.60 -26.62
C GLY A 270 -65.59 -52.33 -27.69
N ASP A 271 -64.39 -51.98 -27.23
CA ASP A 271 -63.09 -52.59 -27.53
C ASP A 271 -62.63 -53.02 -28.95
N THR A 272 -61.40 -52.57 -29.25
CA THR A 272 -60.23 -53.32 -29.77
C THR A 272 -59.97 -53.54 -31.28
N ASN A 273 -58.84 -52.94 -31.72
CA ASN A 273 -57.63 -53.57 -32.29
C ASN A 273 -57.49 -54.05 -33.77
N TYR A 274 -56.40 -53.51 -34.37
CA TYR A 274 -55.29 -54.14 -35.12
C TYR A 274 -55.30 -54.34 -36.65
N ASN A 275 -54.12 -54.00 -37.22
CA ASN A 275 -53.38 -54.61 -38.35
C ASN A 275 -53.88 -54.41 -39.80
N MET A 276 -53.08 -54.47 -40.87
CA MET A 276 -51.65 -54.25 -41.22
C MET A 276 -51.55 -54.51 -42.75
N ASN A 277 -50.49 -54.02 -43.43
CA ASN A 277 -49.88 -54.54 -44.70
C ASN A 277 -50.65 -54.33 -46.03
N ASP A 278 -50.06 -54.25 -47.24
CA ASP A 278 -48.70 -54.33 -47.81
C ASP A 278 -48.72 -53.86 -49.31
N ASN A 279 -47.57 -53.32 -49.78
CA ASN A 279 -46.85 -53.49 -51.07
C ASN A 279 -47.36 -53.21 -52.52
N ASP A 280 -46.40 -52.61 -53.28
CA ASP A 280 -45.91 -52.88 -54.65
C ASP A 280 -46.43 -52.19 -55.96
N ASN A 281 -45.62 -51.22 -56.44
CA ASN A 281 -44.80 -51.16 -57.69
C ASN A 281 -45.36 -51.08 -59.15
N ILE A 282 -44.81 -50.07 -59.89
CA ILE A 282 -44.36 -50.01 -61.33
C ILE A 282 -45.16 -49.23 -62.42
N ASN A 283 -44.50 -48.12 -62.86
CA ASN A 283 -44.25 -47.48 -64.19
C ASN A 283 -45.28 -46.75 -65.11
N ASN A 284 -44.87 -45.48 -65.38
CA ASN A 284 -44.83 -44.67 -66.62
C ASN A 284 -46.08 -44.07 -67.29
N SER A 285 -46.18 -42.72 -67.27
CA SER A 285 -46.03 -41.82 -68.45
C SER A 285 -46.49 -40.37 -68.12
N HIS A 286 -45.88 -39.38 -68.79
CA HIS A 286 -46.12 -37.92 -68.78
C HIS A 286 -47.60 -37.47 -68.71
N HIS A 287 -48.02 -36.32 -68.17
CA HIS A 287 -47.49 -34.95 -68.30
C HIS A 287 -48.20 -34.04 -67.24
N VAL A 288 -47.46 -33.09 -66.66
CA VAL A 288 -47.88 -31.77 -66.10
C VAL A 288 -49.22 -31.70 -65.31
N ASN A 289 -49.18 -31.55 -63.98
CA ASN A 289 -49.20 -30.24 -63.29
C ASN A 289 -49.21 -30.43 -61.75
N SER A 290 -48.59 -29.48 -61.06
CA SER A 290 -48.80 -29.08 -59.64
C SER A 290 -48.48 -30.05 -58.49
N ASN A 291 -47.66 -29.50 -57.58
CA ASN A 291 -47.51 -29.80 -56.15
C ASN A 291 -46.80 -31.11 -55.75
N SER A 292 -45.55 -30.95 -55.29
CA SER A 292 -44.94 -31.88 -54.34
C SER A 292 -44.30 -31.09 -53.21
N ASN A 293 -44.97 -31.14 -52.06
CA ASN A 293 -44.36 -31.13 -50.74
C ASN A 293 -43.60 -32.45 -50.57
N ASN A 294 -42.28 -32.38 -50.34
CA ASN A 294 -41.58 -33.03 -49.22
C ASN A 294 -40.08 -33.06 -49.48
N ASN A 295 -39.36 -32.25 -48.71
CA ASN A 295 -38.17 -32.63 -47.94
C ASN A 295 -37.59 -31.34 -47.39
N HIS A 296 -37.72 -31.08 -46.08
CA HIS A 296 -36.75 -30.32 -45.28
C HIS A 296 -37.04 -30.37 -43.76
N ASN A 297 -37.73 -31.38 -43.23
CA ASN A 297 -38.00 -31.46 -41.78
C ASN A 297 -36.89 -32.18 -40.98
N ASN A 298 -35.64 -31.78 -41.21
CA ASN A 298 -34.54 -32.04 -40.26
C ASN A 298 -33.52 -30.88 -40.17
N ASN A 299 -33.73 -29.77 -40.89
CA ASN A 299 -32.88 -28.58 -40.78
C ASN A 299 -33.42 -27.50 -39.84
N ASN A 300 -34.72 -27.55 -39.47
CA ASN A 300 -35.32 -26.50 -38.64
C ASN A 300 -34.88 -26.56 -37.17
N ASN A 301 -34.71 -27.74 -36.56
CA ASN A 301 -34.23 -27.80 -35.17
C ASN A 301 -32.79 -27.29 -34.99
N TYR A 302 -31.93 -27.44 -36.01
CA TYR A 302 -30.56 -26.91 -35.95
C TYR A 302 -30.54 -25.40 -36.22
N TYR A 303 -31.36 -24.90 -37.14
CA TYR A 303 -31.50 -23.48 -37.43
C TYR A 303 -32.20 -22.72 -36.30
N ASP A 304 -33.23 -23.29 -35.68
CA ASP A 304 -33.96 -22.69 -34.55
C ASP A 304 -33.09 -22.68 -33.29
N MET A 305 -32.31 -23.73 -33.04
CA MET A 305 -31.32 -23.74 -31.95
C MET A 305 -30.15 -22.78 -32.22
N TYR A 306 -29.68 -22.65 -33.47
CA TYR A 306 -28.67 -21.64 -33.84
C TYR A 306 -29.21 -20.21 -33.74
N ASN A 307 -30.44 -19.96 -34.17
CA ASN A 307 -31.08 -18.65 -34.10
C ASN A 307 -31.38 -18.27 -32.65
N ASN A 308 -31.89 -19.18 -31.82
CA ASN A 308 -32.05 -18.96 -30.39
C ASN A 308 -30.70 -18.71 -29.71
N ASN A 309 -29.63 -19.42 -30.11
CA ASN A 309 -28.29 -19.16 -29.57
C ASN A 309 -27.73 -17.80 -30.02
N ILE A 310 -28.10 -17.30 -31.21
CA ILE A 310 -27.74 -15.97 -31.70
C ILE A 310 -28.55 -14.90 -30.99
N GLU A 311 -29.86 -15.08 -30.81
CA GLU A 311 -30.73 -14.16 -30.05
C GLU A 311 -30.30 -14.08 -28.59
N LEU A 312 -30.03 -15.20 -27.92
CA LEU A 312 -29.48 -15.22 -26.56
C LEU A 312 -28.09 -14.56 -26.48
N ALA A 313 -27.26 -14.69 -27.52
CA ALA A 313 -25.97 -14.02 -27.57
C ALA A 313 -26.12 -12.50 -27.78
N ASP A 314 -27.07 -12.07 -28.61
CA ASP A 314 -27.40 -10.67 -28.87
C ASP A 314 -28.05 -10.01 -27.64
N GLU A 315 -28.92 -10.72 -26.91
CA GLU A 315 -29.50 -10.28 -25.63
C GLU A 315 -28.44 -10.13 -24.53
N LYS A 316 -27.55 -11.13 -24.37
CA LYS A 316 -26.42 -11.03 -23.43
C LYS A 316 -25.48 -9.87 -23.76
N LYS A 317 -25.26 -9.62 -25.06
CA LYS A 317 -24.46 -8.48 -25.53
C LYS A 317 -25.15 -7.14 -25.26
N LYS A 318 -26.46 -7.02 -25.54
CA LYS A 318 -27.28 -5.84 -25.22
C LYS A 318 -27.25 -5.53 -23.72
N LEU A 319 -27.48 -6.54 -22.86
CA LEU A 319 -27.46 -6.37 -21.40
C LEU A 319 -26.08 -5.93 -20.88
N LYS A 320 -25.00 -6.46 -21.47
CA LYS A 320 -23.63 -6.05 -21.15
C LYS A 320 -23.38 -4.58 -21.49
N ASP A 321 -23.81 -4.18 -22.68
CA ASP A 321 -23.67 -2.81 -23.17
C ASP A 321 -24.50 -1.85 -22.29
N GLU A 322 -25.70 -2.26 -21.86
CA GLU A 322 -26.56 -1.49 -20.94
C GLU A 322 -25.91 -1.29 -19.56
N ILE A 323 -25.41 -2.36 -18.91
CA ILE A 323 -24.75 -2.27 -17.60
C ILE A 323 -23.54 -1.34 -17.66
N TRP A 324 -22.75 -1.43 -18.72
CA TRP A 324 -21.59 -0.58 -18.92
C TRP A 324 -21.99 0.88 -19.18
N ASN A 325 -22.97 1.11 -20.06
CA ASN A 325 -23.49 2.44 -20.34
C ASN A 325 -24.03 3.12 -19.08
N ASP A 326 -24.81 2.41 -18.26
CA ASP A 326 -25.29 2.91 -16.97
C ASP A 326 -24.13 3.19 -15.99
N THR A 327 -23.05 2.41 -16.05
CA THR A 327 -21.85 2.63 -15.22
C THR A 327 -21.13 3.91 -15.62
N LEU A 328 -20.98 4.14 -16.92
CA LEU A 328 -20.41 5.37 -17.45
C LEU A 328 -21.28 6.59 -17.15
N LEU A 329 -22.61 6.49 -17.31
CA LEU A 329 -23.54 7.54 -16.94
C LEU A 329 -23.42 7.90 -15.45
N TRP A 330 -23.35 6.89 -14.58
CA TRP A 330 -23.13 7.10 -13.15
C TRP A 330 -21.84 7.89 -12.87
N VAL A 331 -20.74 7.56 -13.55
CA VAL A 331 -19.47 8.30 -13.42
C VAL A 331 -19.60 9.75 -13.93
N LEU A 332 -20.28 9.96 -15.05
CA LEU A 332 -20.50 11.30 -15.62
C LEU A 332 -21.35 12.18 -14.69
N ASP A 333 -22.40 11.61 -14.09
CA ASP A 333 -23.28 12.30 -13.14
C ASP A 333 -22.53 12.76 -11.87
N LEU A 334 -21.43 12.09 -11.51
CA LEU A 334 -20.56 12.47 -10.39
C LEU A 334 -19.58 13.61 -10.73
N ASN A 335 -19.56 14.09 -11.97
CA ASN A 335 -18.67 15.15 -12.46
C ASN A 335 -17.18 14.88 -12.14
N ILE A 336 -16.76 13.62 -12.31
CA ILE A 336 -15.41 13.15 -11.95
C ILE A 336 -14.30 13.98 -12.61
N LYS A 337 -14.52 14.48 -13.83
CA LYS A 337 -13.55 15.34 -14.53
C LYS A 337 -13.19 16.57 -13.71
N LYS A 338 -14.19 17.28 -13.19
CA LYS A 338 -13.98 18.46 -12.37
C LYS A 338 -13.27 18.10 -11.06
N VAL A 339 -13.67 17.00 -10.43
CA VAL A 339 -13.06 16.54 -9.17
C VAL A 339 -11.59 16.16 -9.37
N GLU A 340 -11.22 15.54 -10.49
CA GLU A 340 -9.83 15.23 -10.82
C GLU A 340 -8.98 16.48 -11.06
N ASP A 341 -9.53 17.50 -11.72
CA ASP A 341 -8.85 18.78 -11.89
C ASP A 341 -8.63 19.48 -10.53
N GLU A 342 -9.65 19.48 -9.65
CA GLU A 342 -9.54 19.97 -8.26
C GLU A 342 -8.49 19.18 -7.47
N LYS A 343 -8.42 17.85 -7.64
CA LYS A 343 -7.43 16.98 -6.98
C LYS A 343 -6.01 17.27 -7.46
N LYS A 344 -5.80 17.47 -8.76
CA LYS A 344 -4.49 17.88 -9.33
C LYS A 344 -4.04 19.21 -8.75
N GLU A 345 -4.94 20.19 -8.67
CA GLU A 345 -4.65 21.49 -8.06
C GLU A 345 -4.34 21.37 -6.55
N PHE A 346 -5.12 20.57 -5.82
CA PHE A 346 -4.91 20.30 -4.41
C PHE A 346 -3.53 19.67 -4.14
N LYS A 347 -3.11 18.69 -4.94
CA LYS A 347 -1.77 18.08 -4.83
C LYS A 347 -0.66 19.11 -5.02
N LYS A 348 -0.82 20.06 -5.94
CA LYS A 348 0.13 21.15 -6.15
C LYS A 348 0.18 22.08 -4.95
N LYS A 349 -0.99 22.59 -4.51
CA LYS A 349 -1.10 23.44 -3.32
C LYS A 349 -0.54 22.78 -2.06
N SER A 350 -0.74 21.48 -1.90
CA SER A 350 -0.20 20.71 -0.77
C SER A 350 1.33 20.73 -0.75
N ARG A 351 1.99 20.54 -1.90
CA ARG A 351 3.45 20.62 -1.99
C ARG A 351 3.96 22.03 -1.72
N ASP A 352 3.31 23.03 -2.32
CA ASP A 352 3.67 24.44 -2.12
C ASP A 352 3.57 24.82 -0.63
N PHE A 353 2.47 24.42 0.03
CA PHE A 353 2.24 24.64 1.46
C PHE A 353 3.28 23.92 2.35
N LEU A 354 3.64 22.68 2.02
CA LEU A 354 4.58 21.90 2.83
C LEU A 354 5.98 22.50 2.89
N ILE A 355 6.38 23.35 1.93
CA ILE A 355 7.66 24.06 1.97
C ILE A 355 7.75 24.93 3.22
N ASP A 356 6.70 25.70 3.52
CA ASP A 356 6.65 26.58 4.68
C ASP A 356 6.50 25.77 5.97
N PHE A 357 5.60 24.79 5.99
CA PHE A 357 5.42 23.91 7.14
C PHE A 357 6.72 23.17 7.54
N PHE A 358 7.57 22.77 6.59
CA PHE A 358 8.85 22.14 6.93
C PHE A 358 9.87 23.12 7.53
N ASN A 359 9.68 24.43 7.38
CA ASN A 359 10.55 25.44 7.99
C ASN A 359 10.18 25.72 9.46
N ASP A 360 8.89 25.79 9.79
CA ASP A 360 8.42 26.20 11.12
C ASP A 360 7.71 25.09 11.93
N GLY A 361 7.14 24.09 11.27
CA GLY A 361 6.39 22.99 11.89
C GLY A 361 5.02 23.39 12.44
N ASP A 362 4.39 24.48 11.97
CA ASP A 362 3.12 24.95 12.54
C ASP A 362 1.93 24.04 12.15
N THR A 363 1.47 23.24 13.10
CA THR A 363 0.32 22.34 12.91
C THR A 363 -1.01 23.07 12.76
N ASN A 364 -1.17 24.29 13.28
CA ASN A 364 -2.43 25.03 13.19
C ASN A 364 -2.68 25.53 11.76
N GLU A 365 -1.63 25.98 11.07
CA GLU A 365 -1.74 26.37 9.66
C GLU A 365 -2.13 25.17 8.80
N VAL A 366 -1.65 23.96 9.12
CA VAL A 366 -2.07 22.75 8.42
C VAL A 366 -3.55 22.48 8.62
N ILE A 367 -4.05 22.64 9.85
CA ILE A 367 -5.48 22.46 10.16
C ILE A 367 -6.33 23.47 9.39
N GLU A 368 -5.91 24.74 9.33
CA GLU A 368 -6.60 25.78 8.55
C GLU A 368 -6.59 25.45 7.05
N PHE A 369 -5.44 25.05 6.51
CA PHE A 369 -5.29 24.62 5.12
C PHE A 369 -6.23 23.46 4.79
N LEU A 370 -6.30 22.43 5.65
CA LEU A 370 -7.17 21.28 5.45
C LEU A 370 -8.66 21.66 5.58
N ASN A 371 -9.04 22.47 6.56
CA ASN A 371 -10.43 22.92 6.74
C ASN A 371 -10.94 23.76 5.56
N ASN A 372 -10.05 24.49 4.89
CA ASN A 372 -10.34 25.26 3.68
C ASN A 372 -10.25 24.42 2.38
N SER A 373 -9.95 23.13 2.50
CA SER A 373 -9.75 22.20 1.38
C SER A 373 -10.81 21.11 1.34
N ASN A 374 -10.91 20.42 0.20
CA ASN A 374 -11.83 19.30 0.04
C ASN A 374 -11.34 18.05 0.81
N ASN A 375 -12.14 17.58 1.77
CA ASN A 375 -11.83 16.43 2.63
C ASN A 375 -11.63 15.11 1.87
N LEU A 376 -12.18 15.00 0.66
CA LEU A 376 -12.00 13.84 -0.22
C LEU A 376 -10.52 13.57 -0.54
N PHE A 377 -9.65 14.59 -0.43
CA PHE A 377 -8.25 14.52 -0.81
C PHE A 377 -7.28 14.47 0.37
N TYR A 378 -7.77 14.36 1.62
CA TYR A 378 -6.88 14.34 2.79
C TYR A 378 -5.88 13.16 2.79
N HIS A 379 -6.26 12.00 2.24
CA HIS A 379 -5.34 10.88 2.03
C HIS A 379 -4.15 11.25 1.12
N GLU A 380 -4.35 12.13 0.13
CA GLU A 380 -3.27 12.61 -0.73
C GLU A 380 -2.38 13.59 0.00
N PHE A 381 -2.94 14.48 0.83
CA PHE A 381 -2.13 15.37 1.66
C PHE A 381 -1.22 14.55 2.56
N ILE A 382 -1.77 13.59 3.33
CA ILE A 382 -0.99 12.70 4.20
C ILE A 382 0.12 11.98 3.42
N ARG A 383 -0.23 11.38 2.28
CA ARG A 383 0.74 10.68 1.43
C ARG A 383 1.87 11.61 0.99
N ILE A 384 1.53 12.78 0.45
CA ILE A 384 2.50 13.78 -0.01
C ILE A 384 3.36 14.24 1.16
N SER A 385 2.79 14.57 2.31
CA SER A 385 3.53 15.02 3.49
C SER A 385 4.57 13.99 3.96
N ILE A 386 4.21 12.70 3.98
CA ILE A 386 5.16 11.63 4.34
C ILE A 386 6.26 11.51 3.28
N ILE A 387 5.90 11.41 1.99
CA ILE A 387 6.87 11.21 0.91
C ILE A 387 7.82 12.41 0.76
N GLU A 388 7.31 13.64 0.76
CA GLU A 388 8.14 14.85 0.65
C GLU A 388 9.16 14.95 1.80
N SER A 389 8.81 14.42 3.00
CA SER A 389 9.72 14.39 4.15
C SER A 389 10.92 13.43 4.00
N PHE A 390 10.87 12.48 3.05
CA PHE A 390 11.97 11.55 2.82
C PHE A 390 13.23 12.27 2.32
N SER A 391 13.06 13.38 1.60
CA SER A 391 14.15 14.24 1.11
C SER A 391 14.64 15.28 2.12
N LYS A 392 13.99 15.38 3.30
CA LYS A 392 14.25 16.44 4.29
C LYS A 392 15.10 15.93 5.46
N ASN A 393 15.36 16.81 6.43
CA ASN A 393 16.06 16.44 7.66
C ASN A 393 15.13 15.67 8.64
N ASN A 394 15.71 15.15 9.72
CA ASN A 394 14.98 14.40 10.74
C ASN A 394 13.90 15.22 11.46
N ILE A 395 14.14 16.52 11.65
CA ILE A 395 13.18 17.44 12.27
C ILE A 395 11.88 17.48 11.45
N CYS A 396 11.98 17.56 10.12
CA CYS A 396 10.80 17.54 9.25
C CYS A 396 10.01 16.22 9.38
N ARG A 397 10.67 15.07 9.49
CA ARG A 397 10.01 13.78 9.71
C ARG A 397 9.33 13.68 11.08
N LYS A 398 9.92 14.32 12.09
CA LYS A 398 9.32 14.49 13.42
C LYS A 398 8.09 15.37 13.37
N TYR A 399 8.12 16.48 12.62
CA TYR A 399 6.93 17.31 12.37
C TYR A 399 5.81 16.51 11.73
N ILE A 400 6.08 15.69 10.71
CA ILE A 400 5.06 14.82 10.11
C ILE A 400 4.52 13.82 11.13
N SER A 401 5.37 13.17 11.91
CA SER A 401 4.92 12.22 12.93
C SER A 401 3.98 12.86 13.94
N TYR A 402 4.35 14.04 14.44
CA TYR A 402 3.52 14.83 15.35
C TYR A 402 2.23 15.34 14.69
N LEU A 403 2.31 15.74 13.42
CA LEU A 403 1.15 16.17 12.65
C LEU A 403 0.12 15.04 12.49
N LEU A 404 0.57 13.82 12.15
CA LEU A 404 -0.32 12.67 11.98
C LEU A 404 -1.06 12.31 13.28
N ASP A 405 -0.37 12.33 14.42
CA ASP A 405 -0.98 12.15 15.74
C ASP A 405 -2.03 13.23 16.04
N ASN A 406 -1.74 14.49 15.75
CA ASN A 406 -2.68 15.60 15.99
C ASN A 406 -3.88 15.63 15.04
N LEU A 407 -3.71 15.19 13.78
CA LEU A 407 -4.77 15.18 12.77
C LEU A 407 -5.70 13.98 12.92
N CYS A 408 -5.17 12.83 13.38
CA CYS A 408 -5.91 11.58 13.44
C CYS A 408 -7.19 11.70 14.28
N GLU A 409 -8.32 11.23 13.74
CA GLU A 409 -9.66 11.22 14.33
C GLU A 409 -10.28 12.59 14.64
N LYS A 410 -9.49 13.68 14.69
CA LYS A 410 -9.97 15.05 14.91
C LYS A 410 -10.30 15.77 13.60
N TYR A 411 -9.40 15.66 12.62
CA TYR A 411 -9.49 16.39 11.34
C TYR A 411 -9.47 15.44 10.16
N VAL A 412 -8.74 14.32 10.29
CA VAL A 412 -8.61 13.32 9.22
C VAL A 412 -9.04 11.95 9.71
N SER A 413 -9.78 11.22 8.87
CA SER A 413 -10.23 9.88 9.21
C SER A 413 -9.07 8.89 9.23
N LYS A 414 -9.13 7.87 10.11
CA LYS A 414 -8.18 6.76 10.08
C LYS A 414 -8.14 6.07 8.71
N THR A 415 -9.28 6.01 8.02
CA THR A 415 -9.38 5.46 6.67
C THR A 415 -8.48 6.21 5.67
N ASP A 416 -8.38 7.54 5.75
CA ASP A 416 -7.51 8.32 4.88
C ASP A 416 -6.03 8.03 5.12
N ILE A 417 -5.63 7.88 6.39
CA ILE A 417 -4.27 7.51 6.78
C ILE A 417 -3.95 6.09 6.29
N VAL A 418 -4.88 5.15 6.47
CA VAL A 418 -4.73 3.77 5.98
C VAL A 418 -4.56 3.73 4.46
N ILE A 419 -5.38 4.45 3.69
CA ILE A 419 -5.24 4.55 2.23
C ILE A 419 -3.87 5.13 1.87
N ALA A 420 -3.45 6.21 2.55
CA ALA A 420 -2.16 6.83 2.29
C ALA A 420 -1.00 5.83 2.48
N PHE A 421 -0.97 5.09 3.60
CA PHE A 421 0.07 4.09 3.84
C PHE A 421 -0.02 2.88 2.91
N ILE A 422 -1.21 2.39 2.58
CA ILE A 422 -1.39 1.32 1.57
C ILE A 422 -0.74 1.73 0.25
N ARG A 423 -0.96 2.98 -0.20
CA ARG A 423 -0.39 3.49 -1.45
C ARG A 423 1.10 3.80 -1.35
N ILE A 424 1.59 4.26 -0.19
CA ILE A 424 3.04 4.42 0.03
C ILE A 424 3.75 3.07 -0.12
N ILE A 425 3.23 2.04 0.54
CA ILE A 425 3.81 0.69 0.49
C ILE A 425 3.60 0.07 -0.89
N GLY A 426 2.45 0.29 -1.51
CA GLY A 426 2.13 -0.21 -2.85
C GLY A 426 3.09 0.28 -3.94
N TYR A 427 3.52 1.55 -3.86
CA TYR A 427 4.45 2.18 -4.80
C TYR A 427 5.85 2.37 -4.21
N ILE A 428 6.25 1.56 -3.22
CA ILE A 428 7.49 1.78 -2.48
C ILE A 428 8.74 1.66 -3.34
N ASP A 429 8.73 0.75 -4.31
CA ASP A 429 9.85 0.54 -5.22
C ASP A 429 10.02 1.75 -6.16
N ASP A 430 8.92 2.40 -6.58
CA ASP A 430 8.97 3.64 -7.36
C ASP A 430 9.54 4.79 -6.52
N TYR A 431 9.14 4.93 -5.26
CA TYR A 431 9.70 5.95 -4.37
C TYR A 431 11.18 5.72 -4.06
N GLU A 432 11.67 4.48 -4.09
CA GLU A 432 13.08 4.19 -3.84
C GLU A 432 14.00 4.74 -4.95
N ILE A 433 13.49 4.87 -6.18
CA ILE A 433 14.21 5.49 -7.30
C ILE A 433 14.57 6.93 -6.96
N ASP A 434 13.64 7.68 -6.38
CA ASP A 434 13.85 9.07 -5.98
C ASP A 434 14.50 9.20 -4.58
N PHE A 435 14.21 8.25 -3.68
CA PHE A 435 14.62 8.28 -2.28
C PHE A 435 15.21 6.92 -1.86
N PRO A 436 16.54 6.72 -1.92
CA PRO A 436 17.17 5.42 -1.63
C PRO A 436 16.84 4.83 -0.25
N GLN A 437 16.45 5.67 0.72
CA GLN A 437 16.07 5.24 2.07
C GLN A 437 14.55 5.07 2.27
N ALA A 438 13.73 5.12 1.21
CA ALA A 438 12.27 5.09 1.29
C ALA A 438 11.73 3.92 2.12
N LYS A 439 12.29 2.71 1.94
CA LYS A 439 11.91 1.50 2.68
C LYS A 439 12.13 1.67 4.18
N GLU A 440 13.29 2.19 4.58
CA GLU A 440 13.64 2.41 5.98
C GLU A 440 12.80 3.52 6.60
N MET A 441 12.60 4.64 5.88
CA MET A 441 11.77 5.75 6.35
C MET A 441 10.31 5.30 6.53
N THR A 442 9.77 4.49 5.60
CA THR A 442 8.44 3.92 5.72
C THR A 442 8.31 3.00 6.94
N CYS A 443 9.32 2.15 7.21
CA CYS A 443 9.34 1.34 8.44
C CYS A 443 9.31 2.20 9.71
N LYS A 444 10.10 3.28 9.75
CA LYS A 444 10.14 4.21 10.90
C LYS A 444 8.78 4.92 11.08
N PHE A 445 8.17 5.43 10.01
CA PHE A 445 6.84 6.04 10.07
C PHE A 445 5.76 5.06 10.53
N LEU A 446 5.75 3.83 10.01
CA LEU A 446 4.79 2.80 10.45
C LEU A 446 4.95 2.49 11.93
N LEU A 447 6.19 2.29 12.41
CA LEU A 447 6.47 2.04 13.82
C LEU A 447 5.96 3.20 14.69
N ARG A 448 6.21 4.45 14.26
CA ARG A 448 5.78 5.64 14.99
C ARG A 448 4.26 5.79 15.01
N CYS A 449 3.59 5.62 13.87
CA CYS A 449 2.13 5.70 13.79
C CYS A 449 1.42 4.60 14.59
N ILE A 450 2.01 3.40 14.68
CA ILE A 450 1.45 2.33 15.53
C ILE A 450 1.64 2.65 17.01
N TYR A 451 2.77 3.26 17.38
CA TYR A 451 3.01 3.66 18.76
C TYR A 451 2.10 4.81 19.22
N ASP A 452 1.82 5.76 18.33
CA ASP A 452 0.95 6.90 18.58
C ASP A 452 -0.56 6.57 18.41
N ASP A 453 -0.93 5.28 18.26
CA ASP A 453 -2.30 4.81 18.02
C ASP A 453 -3.00 5.43 16.77
N VAL A 454 -2.21 6.02 15.88
CA VAL A 454 -2.63 6.53 14.57
C VAL A 454 -2.99 5.38 13.62
N LEU A 455 -2.21 4.29 13.68
CA LEU A 455 -2.47 3.04 12.97
C LEU A 455 -2.61 1.87 13.94
N TYR A 456 -3.51 0.94 13.64
CA TYR A 456 -3.63 -0.29 14.43
C TYR A 456 -2.48 -1.25 14.14
N PRO A 457 -1.96 -2.01 15.13
CA PRO A 457 -0.94 -3.03 14.89
C PRO A 457 -1.34 -4.08 13.83
N ALA A 458 -2.64 -4.40 13.76
CA ALA A 458 -3.20 -5.31 12.76
C ALA A 458 -2.97 -4.86 11.31
N PHE A 459 -2.77 -3.55 11.08
CA PHE A 459 -2.44 -3.00 9.77
C PHE A 459 -1.28 -3.74 9.11
N LEU A 460 -0.18 -4.00 9.83
CA LEU A 460 0.98 -4.71 9.27
C LEU A 460 0.61 -6.12 8.79
N SER A 461 -0.23 -6.82 9.54
CA SER A 461 -0.71 -8.15 9.15
C SER A 461 -1.62 -8.09 7.93
N ASP A 462 -2.47 -7.07 7.82
CA ASP A 462 -3.37 -6.88 6.68
C ASP A 462 -2.59 -6.59 5.38
N ILE A 463 -1.58 -5.71 5.44
CA ILE A 463 -0.69 -5.43 4.31
C ILE A 463 0.08 -6.69 3.89
N TYR A 464 0.60 -7.45 4.86
CA TYR A 464 1.36 -8.68 4.61
C TYR A 464 0.51 -9.75 3.90
N LYS A 465 -0.67 -10.08 4.43
CA LYS A 465 -1.57 -11.10 3.86
C LYS A 465 -2.01 -10.76 2.43
N LEU A 466 -2.29 -9.48 2.19
CA LEU A 466 -2.74 -9.01 0.87
C LEU A 466 -1.58 -8.83 -0.12
N HIS A 467 -0.34 -9.06 0.30
CA HIS A 467 0.85 -8.87 -0.55
C HIS A 467 0.90 -7.46 -1.16
N ILE A 468 0.53 -6.44 -0.39
CA ILE A 468 0.60 -5.03 -0.81
C ILE A 468 2.08 -4.62 -0.87
N GLY A 469 2.51 -4.03 -2.00
CA GLY A 469 3.91 -3.71 -2.27
C GLY A 469 4.80 -4.93 -2.56
N GLY A 470 4.22 -6.10 -2.83
CA GLY A 470 4.94 -7.32 -3.16
C GLY A 470 5.91 -7.77 -2.06
N VAL A 471 7.05 -8.33 -2.45
CA VAL A 471 8.09 -8.81 -1.52
C VAL A 471 8.65 -7.65 -0.68
N THR A 472 8.83 -6.48 -1.29
CA THR A 472 9.32 -5.28 -0.59
C THR A 472 8.36 -4.84 0.52
N GLY A 473 7.06 -4.75 0.22
CA GLY A 473 6.04 -4.37 1.20
C GLY A 473 5.93 -5.37 2.35
N MET A 474 6.02 -6.67 2.05
CA MET A 474 6.08 -7.72 3.09
C MET A 474 7.32 -7.59 3.97
N MET A 475 8.48 -7.29 3.38
CA MET A 475 9.72 -7.04 4.12
C MET A 475 9.56 -5.86 5.09
N ILE A 476 8.95 -4.75 4.65
CA ILE A 476 8.66 -3.57 5.49
C ILE A 476 7.75 -3.93 6.66
N CYS A 477 6.71 -4.74 6.42
CA CYS A 477 5.80 -5.18 7.47
C CYS A 477 6.53 -6.06 8.50
N ASN A 478 7.31 -7.04 8.04
CA ASN A 478 8.08 -7.92 8.91
C ASN A 478 9.11 -7.15 9.74
N LYS A 479 9.85 -6.23 9.11
CA LYS A 479 10.86 -5.40 9.79
C LYS A 479 10.21 -4.52 10.85
N THR A 480 9.09 -3.88 10.53
CA THR A 480 8.32 -3.07 11.49
C THR A 480 7.81 -3.94 12.64
N GLN A 481 7.26 -5.13 12.35
CA GLN A 481 6.74 -6.06 13.37
C GLN A 481 7.85 -6.58 14.30
N GLN A 482 9.03 -6.88 13.77
CA GLN A 482 10.21 -7.25 14.56
C GLN A 482 10.61 -6.12 15.52
N ARG A 483 10.67 -4.87 15.03
CA ARG A 483 10.95 -3.69 15.87
C ARG A 483 9.92 -3.49 16.98
N ILE A 484 8.64 -3.77 16.71
CA ILE A 484 7.57 -3.74 17.73
C ILE A 484 7.79 -4.82 18.81
N ASN A 485 8.28 -6.00 18.42
CA ASN A 485 8.43 -7.15 19.33
C ASN A 485 9.72 -7.09 20.16
N ASP A 486 10.78 -6.46 19.66
CA ASP A 486 12.10 -6.33 20.31
C ASP A 486 12.11 -5.34 21.51
N LYS A 487 11.00 -5.26 22.25
CA LYS A 487 10.74 -4.33 23.37
C LYS A 487 11.79 -4.38 24.49
N SER A 488 12.61 -5.43 24.59
CA SER A 488 13.67 -5.53 25.60
C SER A 488 14.94 -4.76 25.23
N LYS A 489 15.12 -4.35 23.97
CA LYS A 489 16.27 -3.54 23.51
C LYS A 489 15.92 -2.06 23.31
N LEU A 490 14.67 -1.77 23.00
CA LEU A 490 14.13 -0.41 22.96
C LEU A 490 13.63 -0.06 24.36
N ASN A 491 14.37 0.76 25.10
CA ASN A 491 13.72 1.60 26.11
C ASN A 491 12.49 2.21 25.44
N LEU A 492 11.28 2.06 25.97
CA LEU A 492 10.07 2.70 25.41
C LEU A 492 10.26 4.22 25.21
N ASN A 493 11.18 4.80 25.99
CA ASN A 493 11.66 6.17 25.87
C ASN A 493 12.43 6.46 24.55
N ASN A 494 12.81 5.48 23.73
CA ASN A 494 13.60 5.67 22.50
C ASN A 494 12.72 5.89 21.24
N ILE A 495 11.45 5.47 21.23
CA ILE A 495 10.58 5.65 20.05
C ILE A 495 10.29 7.14 19.80
N SER A 496 10.25 7.98 20.84
CA SER A 496 10.22 9.44 20.70
C SER A 496 11.46 10.02 19.99
N PHE A 497 12.54 9.24 19.92
CA PHE A 497 13.82 9.57 19.30
C PHE A 497 14.07 8.79 18.00
N ILE A 498 13.04 8.15 17.40
CA ILE A 498 13.19 7.34 16.17
C ILE A 498 13.81 8.11 14.98
N TRP A 499 13.60 9.42 14.96
CA TRP A 499 14.20 10.34 13.99
C TRP A 499 15.50 10.97 14.52
N ASP A 500 15.71 10.96 15.83
CA ASP A 500 16.86 11.60 16.45
C ASP A 500 18.13 10.72 16.33
N GLU A 501 18.01 9.43 15.97
CA GLU A 501 19.15 8.52 15.77
C GLU A 501 20.10 8.94 14.63
N ASP A 502 19.59 9.51 13.53
CA ASP A 502 20.41 9.81 12.34
C ASP A 502 21.23 11.12 12.52
N ASP A 503 20.71 12.12 13.22
CA ASP A 503 21.47 13.34 13.57
C ASP A 503 22.44 13.10 14.74
N THR A 504 22.18 12.08 15.58
CA THR A 504 22.99 11.81 16.78
C THR A 504 24.10 10.81 16.50
N TYR A 505 23.92 9.80 15.63
CA TYR A 505 24.96 8.79 15.37
C TYR A 505 26.15 9.35 14.61
N GLU A 506 25.94 10.04 13.47
CA GLU A 506 27.05 10.66 12.74
C GLU A 506 27.69 11.78 13.56
N LYS A 507 26.88 12.58 14.28
CA LYS A 507 27.41 13.57 15.23
C LYS A 507 28.16 12.92 16.39
N MET A 508 27.75 11.75 16.89
CA MET A 508 28.48 10.98 17.92
C MET A 508 29.77 10.38 17.37
N LYS A 509 29.75 9.83 16.16
CA LYS A 509 30.93 9.28 15.47
C LYS A 509 31.94 10.39 15.20
N LEU A 510 31.48 11.55 14.78
CA LEU A 510 32.30 12.75 14.57
C LEU A 510 32.83 13.30 15.91
N LYS A 511 32.00 13.41 16.95
CA LYS A 511 32.45 13.76 18.31
C LYS A 511 33.46 12.76 18.87
N ARG A 512 33.33 11.47 18.53
CA ARG A 512 34.27 10.41 18.92
C ARG A 512 35.59 10.52 18.16
N LYS A 513 35.55 10.79 16.85
CA LYS A 513 36.74 11.10 16.04
C LYS A 513 37.48 12.32 16.61
N ILE A 514 36.77 13.45 16.80
CA ILE A 514 37.30 14.67 17.42
C ILE A 514 37.97 14.37 18.77
N ASN A 515 37.28 13.64 19.66
CA ASN A 515 37.84 13.30 20.97
C ASN A 515 39.10 12.43 20.83
N ASN A 516 39.10 11.43 19.97
CA ASN A 516 40.26 10.57 19.76
C ASN A 516 41.46 11.37 19.24
N THR A 517 41.26 12.23 18.24
CA THR A 517 42.32 13.09 17.70
C THR A 517 42.83 14.08 18.75
N LEU A 518 41.96 14.63 19.60
CA LEU A 518 42.37 15.49 20.72
C LEU A 518 43.18 14.72 21.77
N LEU A 519 42.79 13.48 22.08
CA LEU A 519 43.55 12.62 22.97
C LEU A 519 44.94 12.32 22.38
N GLU A 520 45.03 12.01 21.09
CA GLU A 520 46.30 11.80 20.40
C GLU A 520 47.22 13.02 20.53
N TYR A 521 46.69 14.24 20.35
CA TYR A 521 47.45 15.47 20.53
C TYR A 521 47.87 15.68 22.00
N PHE A 522 46.97 15.53 22.97
CA PHE A 522 47.30 15.77 24.38
C PHE A 522 48.24 14.72 24.98
N TYR A 523 48.26 13.50 24.45
CA TYR A 523 49.28 12.48 24.76
C TYR A 523 50.58 12.67 23.95
N SER A 524 50.69 13.75 23.17
CA SER A 524 51.87 14.09 22.34
C SER A 524 52.20 13.02 21.29
N TYR A 525 51.20 12.30 20.79
CA TYR A 525 51.37 11.39 19.65
C TYR A 525 51.39 12.11 18.30
N ILE A 526 50.77 13.29 18.23
CA ILE A 526 50.69 14.16 17.04
C ILE A 526 50.96 15.61 17.44
N ASP A 527 51.39 16.42 16.47
CA ASP A 527 51.59 17.87 16.65
C ASP A 527 50.38 18.71 16.22
N GLU A 528 50.46 20.05 16.32
CA GLU A 528 49.34 20.94 15.97
C GLU A 528 48.97 20.88 14.48
N GLU A 529 49.94 20.62 13.61
CA GLU A 529 49.73 20.58 12.15
C GLU A 529 49.10 19.23 11.75
N GLU A 530 49.55 18.11 12.32
CA GLU A 530 48.90 16.81 12.13
C GLU A 530 47.47 16.78 12.66
N PHE A 531 47.23 17.39 13.84
CA PHE A 531 45.86 17.56 14.35
C PHE A 531 44.99 18.36 13.36
N TYR A 532 45.52 19.47 12.84
CA TYR A 532 44.82 20.28 11.84
C TYR A 532 44.47 19.44 10.61
N LEU A 533 45.42 18.68 10.05
CA LEU A 533 45.18 17.87 8.85
C LEU A 533 44.10 16.80 9.08
N TYR A 534 44.13 16.10 10.22
CA TYR A 534 43.10 15.11 10.54
C TYR A 534 41.73 15.75 10.72
N VAL A 535 41.63 16.87 11.41
CA VAL A 535 40.36 17.56 11.59
C VAL A 535 39.85 18.13 10.27
N ASP A 536 40.70 18.72 9.43
CA ASP A 536 40.32 19.27 8.12
C ASP A 536 39.80 18.15 7.18
N GLU A 537 40.34 16.93 7.29
CA GLU A 537 39.89 15.77 6.52
C GLU A 537 38.43 15.39 6.81
N PHE A 538 38.01 15.40 8.09
CA PHE A 538 36.69 14.89 8.48
C PHE A 538 35.70 15.95 8.99
N LEU A 539 36.15 17.17 9.28
CA LEU A 539 35.34 18.25 9.85
C LEU A 539 35.41 19.49 8.94
N PRO A 540 34.41 19.71 8.06
CA PRO A 540 34.36 20.86 7.18
C PRO A 540 34.52 22.20 7.90
N LEU A 541 35.10 23.18 7.21
CA LEU A 541 35.16 24.56 7.70
C LEU A 541 33.77 25.07 8.08
N TYR A 542 33.67 25.72 9.25
CA TYR A 542 32.43 26.28 9.82
C TYR A 542 31.36 25.25 10.24
N HIS A 543 31.73 23.97 10.45
CA HIS A 543 30.80 22.98 11.00
C HIS A 543 30.27 23.36 12.38
N ASP A 544 29.04 22.95 12.71
CA ASP A 544 28.37 23.22 14.00
C ASP A 544 29.11 22.63 15.22
N LEU A 545 30.07 21.71 14.99
CA LEU A 545 30.88 21.07 16.03
C LEU A 545 32.19 21.81 16.33
N CYS A 546 32.51 22.89 15.62
CA CYS A 546 33.70 23.68 15.94
C CYS A 546 33.68 24.22 17.39
N ASN A 547 32.48 24.55 17.91
CA ASN A 547 32.30 24.93 19.32
C ASN A 547 32.64 23.77 20.26
N TYR A 548 32.22 22.56 19.88
CA TYR A 548 32.51 21.33 20.63
C TYR A 548 34.01 21.01 20.64
N VAL A 549 34.72 21.24 19.52
CA VAL A 549 36.19 21.12 19.45
C VAL A 549 36.83 22.05 20.49
N VAL A 550 36.46 23.34 20.49
CA VAL A 550 36.99 24.33 21.46
C VAL A 550 36.69 23.92 22.89
N LYS A 551 35.44 23.52 23.20
CA LYS A 551 35.07 23.03 24.53
C LYS A 551 35.99 21.89 24.97
N LYS A 552 36.18 20.89 24.10
CA LYS A 552 36.97 19.70 24.41
C LYS A 552 38.46 19.99 24.56
N ILE A 553 39.01 20.94 23.81
CA ILE A 553 40.40 21.39 23.99
C ILE A 553 40.66 21.87 25.42
N PHE A 554 39.74 22.67 25.99
CA PHE A 554 39.94 23.22 27.33
C PHE A 554 39.60 22.25 28.46
N VAL A 555 38.63 21.35 28.25
CA VAL A 555 38.27 20.37 29.28
C VAL A 555 39.25 19.19 29.32
N LEU A 556 39.54 18.57 28.17
CA LEU A 556 40.39 17.36 28.13
C LEU A 556 41.83 17.64 28.54
N ASN A 557 42.38 18.80 28.16
CA ASN A 557 43.76 19.12 28.50
C ASN A 557 43.96 19.28 30.02
N VAL A 558 43.01 19.91 30.71
CA VAL A 558 43.10 20.10 32.16
C VAL A 558 43.03 18.75 32.89
N ASP A 559 42.19 17.84 32.41
CA ASP A 559 42.07 16.47 32.93
C ASP A 559 43.36 15.65 32.74
N ILE A 560 43.96 15.71 31.55
CA ILE A 560 45.11 14.86 31.19
C ILE A 560 46.45 15.43 31.70
N ASN A 561 46.66 16.73 31.51
CA ASN A 561 47.97 17.37 31.68
C ASN A 561 48.11 18.17 32.99
N ASN A 562 47.32 17.82 34.02
CA ASN A 562 47.43 18.37 35.37
C ASN A 562 47.57 19.91 35.40
N ASN A 563 46.70 20.60 34.67
CA ASN A 563 46.62 22.06 34.59
C ASN A 563 47.70 22.75 33.74
N ASP A 564 48.50 22.02 32.96
CA ASP A 564 49.36 22.64 31.94
C ASP A 564 48.54 23.04 30.70
N LEU A 565 48.27 24.34 30.57
CA LEU A 565 47.42 24.90 29.52
C LEU A 565 48.16 25.20 28.21
N ASN A 566 49.48 24.98 28.14
CA ASN A 566 50.28 25.36 26.98
C ASN A 566 49.84 24.65 25.69
N LEU A 567 49.48 23.36 25.78
CA LEU A 567 48.98 22.59 24.63
C LEU A 567 47.63 23.13 24.14
N SER A 568 46.70 23.44 25.04
CA SER A 568 45.43 24.09 24.65
C SER A 568 45.68 25.41 23.93
N TYR A 569 46.58 26.26 24.45
CA TYR A 569 46.87 27.56 23.84
C TYR A 569 47.50 27.44 22.46
N LYS A 570 48.49 26.56 22.30
CA LYS A 570 49.13 26.29 21.01
C LYS A 570 48.11 25.79 19.97
N LEU A 571 47.28 24.84 20.36
CA LEU A 571 46.31 24.25 19.44
C LEU A 571 45.23 25.26 19.03
N VAL A 572 44.70 26.04 19.97
CA VAL A 572 43.71 27.09 19.65
C VAL A 572 44.33 28.17 18.76
N ASP A 573 45.54 28.64 19.06
CA ASP A 573 46.26 29.60 18.21
C ASP A 573 46.42 29.04 16.78
N HIS A 574 46.81 27.77 16.65
CA HIS A 574 47.03 27.12 15.36
C HIS A 574 45.73 26.98 14.55
N LEU A 575 44.67 26.44 15.16
CA LEU A 575 43.36 26.27 14.50
C LEU A 575 42.72 27.61 14.12
N PHE A 576 42.91 28.65 14.93
CA PHE A 576 42.43 30.00 14.65
C PHE A 576 43.18 30.60 13.44
N ASN A 577 44.50 30.46 13.39
CA ASN A 577 45.31 30.96 12.27
C ASN A 577 45.02 30.21 10.95
N LYS A 578 44.62 28.94 11.02
CA LYS A 578 44.20 28.13 9.86
C LYS A 578 42.72 28.35 9.46
N ASN A 579 41.98 29.20 10.19
CA ASN A 579 40.56 29.48 9.99
C ASN A 579 39.60 28.28 10.18
N ILE A 580 40.01 27.20 10.88
CA ILE A 580 39.08 26.13 11.26
C ILE A 580 38.07 26.62 12.31
N ILE A 581 38.55 27.43 13.25
CA ILE A 581 37.73 28.05 14.31
C ILE A 581 37.76 29.57 14.18
N SER A 582 36.61 30.20 14.41
CA SER A 582 36.45 31.66 14.45
C SER A 582 36.27 32.18 15.88
N GLU A 583 36.31 33.51 16.07
CA GLU A 583 35.98 34.15 17.34
C GLU A 583 34.62 33.67 17.89
N LYS A 584 33.60 33.56 17.03
CA LYS A 584 32.29 33.03 17.41
C LYS A 584 32.36 31.59 17.91
N ASN A 585 33.23 30.76 17.32
CA ASN A 585 33.38 29.38 17.76
C ASN A 585 34.11 29.28 19.10
N VAL A 586 35.12 30.12 19.32
CA VAL A 586 35.82 30.21 20.60
C VAL A 586 34.86 30.64 21.70
N GLU A 587 34.07 31.68 21.46
CA GLU A 587 33.06 32.13 22.41
C GLU A 587 31.97 31.08 22.66
N GLY A 588 31.48 30.43 21.60
CA GLY A 588 30.48 29.36 21.70
C GLY A 588 30.99 28.18 22.54
N GLY A 589 32.21 27.73 22.28
CA GLY A 589 32.85 26.66 23.05
C GLY A 589 33.02 27.01 24.53
N LEU A 590 33.40 28.25 24.85
CA LEU A 590 33.49 28.71 26.24
C LEU A 590 32.11 28.79 26.92
N ARG A 591 31.07 29.26 26.23
CA ARG A 591 29.70 29.23 26.79
C ARG A 591 29.27 27.80 27.10
N GLU A 592 29.62 26.82 26.26
CA GLU A 592 29.36 25.42 26.55
C GLU A 592 30.15 24.89 27.77
N VAL A 593 31.38 25.36 27.99
CA VAL A 593 32.15 25.06 29.21
C VAL A 593 31.46 25.66 30.43
N LEU A 594 31.08 26.95 30.39
CA LEU A 594 30.41 27.64 31.49
C LEU A 594 29.10 26.97 31.87
N ASN A 595 28.28 26.60 30.88
CA ASN A 595 27.01 25.91 31.09
C ASN A 595 27.17 24.52 31.74
N SER A 596 28.34 23.88 31.58
CA SER A 596 28.65 22.55 32.14
C SER A 596 29.66 22.58 33.28
N ILE A 597 29.97 23.76 33.84
CA ILE A 597 31.04 23.91 34.83
C ILE A 597 30.83 23.07 36.09
N LYS A 598 29.58 22.95 36.56
CA LYS A 598 29.23 22.14 37.74
C LYS A 598 29.49 20.66 37.52
N ASP A 599 29.18 20.15 36.33
CA ASP A 599 29.42 18.75 35.99
C ASP A 599 30.92 18.49 35.82
N ILE A 600 31.64 19.40 35.16
CA ILE A 600 33.09 19.32 35.01
C ILE A 600 33.79 19.29 36.37
N MET A 601 33.29 20.04 37.36
CA MET A 601 33.86 20.06 38.71
C MET A 601 33.71 18.73 39.48
N LEU A 602 32.79 17.87 39.07
CA LEU A 602 32.68 16.52 39.65
C LEU A 602 33.93 15.69 39.34
N ASP A 603 34.49 15.88 38.14
CA ASP A 603 35.70 15.18 37.69
C ASP A 603 36.97 15.99 38.00
N ILE A 604 36.92 17.32 37.85
CA ILE A 604 38.05 18.24 38.01
C ILE A 604 37.70 19.34 39.03
N PRO A 605 37.84 19.10 40.35
CA PRO A 605 37.38 20.02 41.39
C PRO A 605 37.96 21.44 41.34
N LYS A 606 39.16 21.60 40.75
CA LYS A 606 39.86 22.90 40.64
C LYS A 606 39.70 23.57 39.27
N TYR A 607 38.86 23.03 38.39
CA TYR A 607 38.66 23.57 37.04
C TYR A 607 38.36 25.08 36.97
N PRO A 608 37.61 25.70 37.91
CA PRO A 608 37.38 27.15 37.89
C PRO A 608 38.66 27.99 37.94
N GLU A 609 39.71 27.54 38.63
CA GLU A 609 41.01 28.23 38.68
C GLU A 609 41.71 28.23 37.31
N ASP A 610 41.61 27.12 36.58
CA ASP A 610 42.20 26.97 35.26
C ASP A 610 41.37 27.64 34.17
N LEU A 611 40.04 27.57 34.27
CA LEU A 611 39.14 28.32 33.39
C LEU A 611 39.41 29.82 33.47
N LYS A 612 39.68 30.35 34.67
CA LYS A 612 40.08 31.75 34.86
C LYS A 612 41.36 32.09 34.08
N LYS A 613 42.37 31.22 34.11
CA LYS A 613 43.61 31.41 33.31
C LYS A 613 43.31 31.38 31.81
N ILE A 614 42.46 30.44 31.37
CA ILE A 614 42.05 30.28 29.97
C ILE A 614 41.38 31.56 29.46
N ILE A 615 40.35 32.05 30.15
CA ILE A 615 39.61 33.25 29.68
C ILE A 615 40.48 34.51 29.71
N THR A 616 41.39 34.64 30.68
CA THR A 616 42.35 35.76 30.69
C THR A 616 43.28 35.68 29.48
N HIS A 617 43.82 34.50 29.16
CA HIS A 617 44.68 34.32 27.98
C HIS A 617 43.95 34.65 26.67
N LEU A 618 42.74 34.13 26.49
CA LEU A 618 41.95 34.35 25.27
C LEU A 618 41.55 35.82 25.10
N LEU A 619 41.27 36.54 26.19
CA LEU A 619 41.04 37.98 26.15
C LEU A 619 42.29 38.73 25.71
N THR A 620 43.48 38.38 26.22
CA THR A 620 44.74 39.02 25.79
C THR A 620 45.04 38.80 24.31
N LYS A 621 44.66 37.65 23.76
CA LYS A 621 44.77 37.31 22.33
C LYS A 621 43.67 37.92 21.46
N LYS A 622 42.64 38.55 22.06
CA LYS A 622 41.43 39.05 21.39
C LYS A 622 40.65 37.96 20.66
N TYR A 623 40.62 36.75 21.21
CA TYR A 623 39.80 35.65 20.69
C TYR A 623 38.40 35.60 21.30
N ILE A 624 38.14 36.46 22.31
CA ILE A 624 36.84 36.62 22.96
C ILE A 624 36.58 38.10 23.23
N THR A 625 35.30 38.45 23.36
CA THR A 625 34.88 39.79 23.76
C THR A 625 35.06 40.05 25.26
N GLN A 626 35.20 41.33 25.63
CA GLN A 626 35.20 41.76 27.03
C GLN A 626 33.90 41.35 27.75
N GLN A 627 32.77 41.38 27.04
CA GLN A 627 31.47 40.98 27.57
C GLN A 627 31.47 39.52 28.02
N LEU A 628 31.97 38.60 27.19
CA LEU A 628 32.05 37.18 27.55
C LEU A 628 33.02 36.95 28.71
N TYR A 629 34.12 37.69 28.77
CA TYR A 629 35.06 37.61 29.89
C TYR A 629 34.39 38.00 31.22
N ASP A 630 33.64 39.09 31.24
CA ASP A 630 32.94 39.55 32.45
C ASP A 630 31.84 38.56 32.86
N GLU A 631 31.09 38.00 31.90
CA GLU A 631 30.11 36.92 32.10
C GLU A 631 30.76 35.68 32.73
N ALA A 632 31.85 35.20 32.14
CA ALA A 632 32.59 34.04 32.61
C ALA A 632 33.13 34.24 34.03
N GLN A 633 33.66 35.43 34.33
CA GLN A 633 34.15 35.76 35.67
C GLN A 633 33.03 35.77 36.72
N GLY A 634 31.83 36.25 36.33
CA GLY A 634 30.63 36.18 37.15
C GLY A 634 30.26 34.74 37.49
N VAL A 635 30.23 33.85 36.50
CA VAL A 635 29.95 32.43 36.72
C VAL A 635 31.02 31.79 37.61
N ILE A 636 32.31 31.98 37.32
CA ILE A 636 33.44 31.40 38.07
C ILE A 636 33.43 31.82 39.55
N THR A 637 32.92 33.01 39.88
CA THR A 637 32.84 33.47 41.28
C THR A 637 31.62 32.93 42.04
N THR A 638 30.61 32.43 41.33
CA THR A 638 29.39 31.85 41.92
C THR A 638 29.47 30.35 42.19
N VAL A 639 30.46 29.67 41.62
CA VAL A 639 30.70 28.22 41.78
C VAL A 639 31.98 28.01 42.56
#